data_AF-A0A920YHC4-F1
#
_entry.id   AF-A0A920YHC4-F1
#
_cell.length_a   1.000
_cell.length_b   1.000
_cell.length_c   1.000
_cell.angle_alpha   90.00
_cell.angle_beta   90.00
_cell.angle_gamma   90.00
#
_symmetry.space_group_name_H-M   'P 1'
#
loop_
_entity.id
_entity.type
_entity.pdbx_description
1 polymer ?
#
loop_
_entity_poly.entity_id
_entity_poly.type
_entity_poly.pdbx_seq_one_letter_code
_entity_poly.pdbx_strand_id
1 'polypeptide(L)'
;MTNAQDQRSRTHALVCLVGLLISLILTGAVLVARQQALAQTTTTFYTPLSGEAEWEGDWEFSELGADPSEAGSQAGTDRVTIPFIGTDFALRVRRGDYRGYFFISIDGEPANLLPREERGAYLVLTSPDYKPQVVNIPVAGGLDDGPHSAVIVAERGWDQWPLVGWSVSRTPDMTSYRWALVGLGTLGLACLGGTVWGGARGKRQVASGKWQVASGKRQEAGGILHPASCILHPISSYALVAALIAAITFYLSRWSPLTLISGLALAALVILRLDLGLALVAATAPFYLHPRSLFGKTFSMAEILTLLCLLAWGVRQLNQWWLRRQEARGILHPASSLDLSVLFFVAVAFASFLFAEYRHVALRELRVLILEPALFYLMLRTSRLDKKAIWRIVDFFALGAAVVALIGLVQYALGVNVITAEEGFRRLRSVYGSPNSVGLYLGRVIPVLVAVALFGRNRHRRLIYGLTAIPLGLAVLLSFSRGALILGVPLSLLALGLLAGRPWSWASLGAVVVAAVAAIPLLHTPRFASLLDTRSGTTFFRLQLWRSSWMMFLDHPWLGVGPDNFLYHYRSRYILPAAWQEPDLSQAHNILLDYATRMGIAGLTAGAWLQVAFWALALPLRRLTDSDLRALALGLMGSMVNFLAHGLVDASYFLIDLAFVFFLTLGLVQWLTRSNTDELET
;
A
#
# COMPACT_ATOMS: atom_id res chain seq x y z
N MET A 1 -0.40 -48.14 -6.85
CA MET A 1 0.80 -47.29 -6.71
C MET A 1 0.52 -45.83 -6.30
N THR A 2 -0.72 -45.34 -6.39
CA THR A 2 -1.12 -43.96 -6.04
C THR A 2 -1.19 -43.65 -4.53
N ASN A 3 -1.53 -44.63 -3.68
CA ASN A 3 -1.67 -44.41 -2.23
C ASN A 3 -0.34 -44.14 -1.50
N ALA A 4 0.77 -44.77 -1.92
CA ALA A 4 2.07 -44.61 -1.27
C ALA A 4 2.73 -43.24 -1.57
N GLN A 5 2.41 -42.64 -2.72
CA GLN A 5 2.91 -41.30 -3.09
C GLN A 5 2.13 -40.18 -2.41
N ASP A 6 0.80 -40.31 -2.24
CA ASP A 6 -0.01 -39.31 -1.51
C ASP A 6 0.38 -39.28 -0.02
N GLN A 7 0.55 -40.45 0.60
CA GLN A 7 1.01 -40.56 1.98
C GLN A 7 2.40 -39.91 2.18
N ARG A 8 3.35 -40.14 1.25
CA ARG A 8 4.68 -39.50 1.27
C ARG A 8 4.64 -37.98 1.16
N SER A 9 3.70 -37.44 0.39
CA SER A 9 3.55 -35.99 0.17
C SER A 9 2.98 -35.29 1.41
N ARG A 10 2.01 -35.91 2.08
CA ARG A 10 1.41 -35.42 3.32
C ARG A 10 2.38 -35.51 4.50
N THR A 11 3.15 -36.60 4.59
CA THR A 11 4.22 -36.70 5.60
C THR A 11 5.31 -35.65 5.37
N HIS A 12 5.69 -35.35 4.13
CA HIS A 12 6.66 -34.28 3.84
C HIS A 12 6.14 -32.90 4.28
N ALA A 13 4.89 -32.55 3.93
CA ALA A 13 4.30 -31.28 4.33
C ALA A 13 4.17 -31.15 5.85
N LEU A 14 3.80 -32.23 6.54
CA LEU A 14 3.72 -32.27 8.00
C LEU A 14 5.10 -32.10 8.66
N VAL A 15 6.13 -32.78 8.14
CA VAL A 15 7.52 -32.65 8.62
C VAL A 15 8.03 -31.22 8.43
N CYS A 16 7.77 -30.60 7.28
CA CYS A 16 8.12 -29.20 7.04
C CYS A 16 7.34 -28.23 7.96
N LEU A 17 6.07 -28.50 8.26
CA LEU A 17 5.27 -27.69 9.19
C LEU A 17 5.78 -27.78 10.63
N VAL A 18 6.11 -28.99 11.10
CA VAL A 18 6.71 -29.22 12.42
C VAL A 18 8.11 -28.58 12.50
N GLY A 19 8.91 -28.70 11.44
CA GLY A 19 10.21 -28.03 11.34
C GLY A 19 10.12 -26.51 11.40
N LEU A 20 9.11 -25.91 10.75
CA LEU A 20 8.82 -24.48 10.85
C LEU A 20 8.46 -24.08 12.29
N LEU A 21 7.62 -24.87 12.97
CA LEU A 21 7.19 -24.59 14.34
C LEU A 21 8.36 -24.68 15.34
N ILE A 22 9.22 -25.69 15.21
CA ILE A 22 10.42 -25.86 16.03
C ILE A 22 11.41 -24.70 15.79
N SER A 23 11.62 -24.32 14.53
CA SER A 23 12.45 -23.15 14.18
C SER A 23 11.94 -21.88 14.87
N LEU A 24 10.63 -21.64 14.85
CA LEU A 24 10.02 -20.49 15.52
C LEU A 24 10.21 -20.51 17.04
N ILE A 25 10.02 -21.66 17.68
CA ILE A 25 10.22 -21.81 19.14
C ILE A 25 11.68 -21.58 19.53
N LEU A 26 12.62 -22.21 18.81
CA LEU A 26 14.05 -22.03 19.05
C LEU A 26 14.50 -20.59 18.79
N THR A 27 13.94 -19.95 17.77
CA THR A 27 14.18 -18.52 17.50
C THR A 27 13.73 -17.69 18.70
N GLY A 28 12.56 -17.98 19.28
CA GLY A 28 12.07 -17.35 20.50
C GLY A 28 13.03 -17.54 21.69
N ALA A 29 13.53 -18.75 21.91
CA ALA A 29 14.48 -19.03 22.99
C ALA A 29 15.81 -18.28 22.80
N VAL A 30 16.37 -18.27 21.58
CA VAL A 30 17.61 -17.54 21.26
C VAL A 30 17.42 -16.03 21.43
N LEU A 31 16.25 -15.48 21.09
CA LEU A 31 15.93 -14.06 21.30
C LEU A 31 15.86 -13.69 22.79
N VAL A 32 15.28 -14.56 23.64
CA VAL A 32 15.25 -14.34 25.09
C VAL A 32 16.66 -14.38 25.68
N ALA A 33 17.47 -15.38 25.31
CA ALA A 33 18.86 -15.49 25.76
C ALA A 33 19.69 -14.27 25.30
N ARG A 34 19.49 -13.81 24.06
CA ARG A 34 20.10 -12.58 23.54
C ARG A 34 19.70 -11.35 24.35
N GLN A 35 18.43 -11.20 24.74
CA GLN A 35 17.99 -10.09 25.58
C GLN A 35 18.64 -10.11 26.97
N GLN A 36 18.78 -11.29 27.58
CA GLN A 36 19.47 -11.43 28.86
C GLN A 36 20.95 -11.06 28.77
N ALA A 37 21.63 -11.46 27.69
CA ALA A 37 23.01 -11.07 27.43
C ALA A 37 23.15 -9.55 27.24
N LEU A 38 22.23 -8.92 26.50
CA LEU A 38 22.22 -7.45 26.33
C LEU A 38 21.97 -6.70 27.64
N ALA A 39 21.28 -7.31 28.61
CA ALA A 39 21.06 -6.69 29.93
C ALA A 39 22.35 -6.58 30.76
N GLN A 40 23.43 -7.27 30.37
CA GLN A 40 24.76 -7.17 31.00
C GLN A 40 25.62 -6.02 30.44
N THR A 41 25.10 -5.27 29.46
CA THR A 41 25.81 -4.15 28.84
C THR A 41 26.08 -3.06 29.87
N THR A 42 27.34 -2.71 30.06
CA THR A 42 27.73 -1.54 30.87
C THR A 42 27.86 -0.32 29.96
N THR A 43 27.12 0.74 30.27
CA THR A 43 27.14 2.00 29.51
C THR A 43 27.60 3.15 30.40
N THR A 44 28.59 3.90 29.93
CA THR A 44 29.06 5.13 30.58
C THR A 44 28.64 6.33 29.74
N PHE A 45 28.17 7.38 30.39
CA PHE A 45 27.73 8.63 29.75
C PHE A 45 28.71 9.76 30.02
N TYR A 46 28.95 10.57 29.00
CA TYR A 46 29.83 11.72 29.04
C TYR A 46 29.10 12.95 28.51
N THR A 47 29.49 14.13 29.00
CA THR A 47 29.05 15.43 28.46
C THR A 47 30.25 16.15 27.85
N PRO A 48 30.02 17.15 26.98
CA PRO A 48 31.11 17.98 26.45
C PRO A 48 32.00 18.64 27.51
N LEU A 49 31.46 18.87 28.71
CA LEU A 49 32.19 19.48 29.84
C LEU A 49 32.96 18.46 30.71
N SER A 50 32.61 17.17 30.64
CA SER A 50 33.14 16.12 31.53
C SER A 50 33.93 15.03 30.82
N GLY A 51 33.69 14.84 29.52
CA GLY A 51 34.36 13.83 28.71
C GLY A 51 35.62 14.36 28.03
N GLU A 52 36.56 13.45 27.81
CA GLU A 52 37.76 13.73 27.03
C GLU A 52 37.39 13.85 25.54
N ALA A 53 37.70 15.00 24.94
CA ALA A 53 37.45 15.29 23.53
C ALA A 53 38.35 16.44 23.06
N GLU A 54 38.84 16.35 21.82
CA GLU A 54 39.57 17.42 21.14
C GLU A 54 38.62 18.18 20.23
N TRP A 55 38.50 19.49 20.45
CA TRP A 55 37.57 20.36 19.73
C TRP A 55 38.34 21.28 18.77
N GLU A 56 37.85 21.38 17.54
CA GLU A 56 38.35 22.28 16.51
C GLU A 56 37.21 23.12 15.95
N GLY A 57 37.52 24.37 15.60
CA GLY A 57 36.52 25.36 15.21
C GLY A 57 36.00 26.16 16.39
N ASP A 58 34.88 26.85 16.19
CA ASP A 58 34.36 27.86 17.12
C ASP A 58 33.17 27.31 17.93
N TRP A 59 33.37 26.21 18.64
CA TRP A 59 32.32 25.59 19.47
C TRP A 59 32.02 26.41 20.74
N GLU A 60 30.74 26.55 21.06
CA GLU A 60 30.27 27.05 22.35
C GLU A 60 29.88 25.92 23.29
N PHE A 61 30.09 26.11 24.60
CA PHE A 61 29.86 25.09 25.61
C PHE A 61 28.99 25.61 26.75
N SER A 62 28.02 24.80 27.18
CA SER A 62 27.21 25.08 28.37
C SER A 62 26.71 23.77 29.00
N GLU A 63 25.93 23.89 30.08
CA GLU A 63 25.22 22.74 30.66
C GLU A 63 24.24 22.06 29.67
N LEU A 64 23.84 22.78 28.61
CA LEU A 64 22.97 22.26 27.57
C LEU A 64 23.68 21.30 26.60
N GLY A 65 25.02 21.37 26.51
CA GLY A 65 25.85 20.61 25.57
C GLY A 65 26.88 21.50 24.87
N ALA A 66 27.30 21.05 23.68
CA ALA A 66 28.15 21.77 22.76
C ALA A 66 27.32 22.25 21.56
N ASP A 67 27.55 23.49 21.15
CA ASP A 67 26.88 24.15 20.04
C ASP A 67 27.90 24.57 18.98
N PRO A 68 27.75 24.15 17.71
CA PRO A 68 28.67 24.57 16.67
C PRO A 68 28.35 26.00 16.23
N SER A 69 29.36 26.72 15.74
CA SER A 69 29.18 28.05 15.17
C SER A 69 28.46 28.01 13.82
N GLU A 70 27.81 29.10 13.43
CA GLU A 70 27.24 29.21 12.09
C GLU A 70 28.32 29.13 11.00
N ALA A 71 29.40 29.89 11.14
CA ALA A 71 30.47 29.94 10.14
C ALA A 71 31.21 28.61 10.02
N GLY A 72 31.58 28.01 11.15
CA GLY A 72 32.35 26.77 11.18
C GLY A 72 31.55 25.55 10.74
N SER A 73 30.27 25.45 11.15
CA SER A 73 29.40 24.35 10.70
C SER A 73 29.02 24.44 9.21
N GLN A 74 28.97 25.65 8.63
CA GLN A 74 28.77 25.81 7.19
C GLN A 74 30.03 25.49 6.39
N ALA A 75 31.21 25.81 6.94
CA ALA A 75 32.50 25.50 6.33
C ALA A 75 32.94 24.04 6.56
N GLY A 76 32.30 23.33 7.50
CA GLY A 76 32.69 21.97 7.92
C GLY A 76 33.97 21.94 8.76
N THR A 77 34.31 23.05 9.43
CA THR A 77 35.49 23.16 10.29
C THR A 77 35.19 22.85 11.75
N ASP A 78 33.93 22.94 12.16
CA ASP A 78 33.51 22.58 13.53
C ASP A 78 33.52 21.06 13.69
N ARG A 79 34.62 20.57 14.27
CA ARG A 79 34.95 19.15 14.39
C ARG A 79 35.25 18.82 15.85
N VAL A 80 34.83 17.63 16.29
CA VAL A 80 35.22 17.06 17.57
C VAL A 80 35.74 15.64 17.39
N THR A 81 36.86 15.34 18.03
CA THR A 81 37.48 14.02 18.08
C THR A 81 37.36 13.47 19.49
N ILE A 82 36.70 12.33 19.64
CA ILE A 82 36.36 11.74 20.94
C ILE A 82 37.06 10.39 21.04
N PRO A 83 38.13 10.26 21.85
CA PRO A 83 38.72 8.97 22.18
C PRO A 83 37.76 8.17 23.09
N PHE A 84 37.63 6.88 22.84
CA PHE A 84 36.86 5.99 23.72
C PHE A 84 37.42 4.57 23.76
N ILE A 85 37.04 3.81 24.79
CA ILE A 85 37.41 2.39 24.94
C ILE A 85 36.16 1.56 25.18
N GLY A 86 35.71 0.82 24.18
CA GLY A 86 34.57 -0.07 24.27
C GLY A 86 34.07 -0.53 22.91
N THR A 87 33.01 -1.34 22.90
CA THR A 87 32.52 -2.03 21.69
C THR A 87 31.44 -1.25 20.95
N ASP A 88 30.80 -0.28 21.58
CA ASP A 88 29.70 0.50 21.01
C ASP A 88 29.79 1.98 21.41
N PHE A 89 29.41 2.84 20.46
CA PHE A 89 29.43 4.29 20.60
C PHE A 89 28.09 4.88 20.16
N ALA A 90 27.53 5.76 20.99
CA ALA A 90 26.27 6.44 20.72
C ALA A 90 26.35 7.92 21.08
N LEU A 91 25.66 8.76 20.30
CA LEU A 91 25.58 10.20 20.56
C LEU A 91 24.26 10.54 21.22
N ARG A 92 24.35 11.30 22.32
CA ARG A 92 23.20 11.95 22.93
C ARG A 92 23.02 13.31 22.26
N VAL A 93 21.98 13.42 21.45
CA VAL A 93 21.72 14.59 20.61
C VAL A 93 20.41 15.26 20.98
N ARG A 94 20.36 16.58 20.84
CA ARG A 94 19.12 17.34 20.92
C ARG A 94 18.56 17.49 19.52
N ARG A 95 17.39 16.92 19.26
CA ARG A 95 16.69 17.01 17.98
C ARG A 95 15.52 17.97 18.09
N GLY A 96 15.10 18.58 16.99
CA GLY A 96 13.98 19.52 17.01
C GLY A 96 13.44 19.85 15.62
N ASP A 97 12.74 20.98 15.50
CA ASP A 97 12.27 21.53 14.23
C ASP A 97 13.34 22.43 13.59
N TYR A 98 14.46 21.81 13.26
CA TYR A 98 15.57 22.49 12.60
C TYR A 98 16.34 21.51 11.72
N ARG A 99 17.07 22.06 10.74
CA ARG A 99 17.94 21.30 9.86
C ARG A 99 19.36 21.30 10.42
N GLY A 100 19.90 20.11 10.63
CA GLY A 100 21.32 19.91 10.94
C GLY A 100 21.71 18.45 10.78
N TYR A 101 23.00 18.22 10.53
CA TYR A 101 23.57 16.90 10.35
C TYR A 101 24.88 16.78 11.10
N PHE A 102 25.18 15.60 11.60
CA PHE A 102 26.53 15.22 12.04
C PHE A 102 27.09 14.17 11.09
N PHE A 103 28.25 14.45 10.50
CA PHE A 103 29.04 13.45 9.76
C PHE A 103 29.99 12.76 10.70
N ILE A 104 29.93 11.43 10.76
CA ILE A 104 30.59 10.68 11.81
C ILE A 104 31.41 9.53 11.23
N SER A 105 32.68 9.46 11.62
CA SER A 105 33.56 8.33 11.36
C SER A 105 34.13 7.76 12.66
N ILE A 106 34.37 6.46 12.65
CA ILE A 106 35.07 5.74 13.72
C ILE A 106 36.34 5.16 13.10
N ASP A 107 37.49 5.52 13.66
CA ASP A 107 38.81 5.08 13.19
C ASP A 107 39.06 5.38 11.70
N GLY A 108 38.53 6.50 11.22
CA GLY A 108 38.63 6.93 9.82
C GLY A 108 37.57 6.33 8.88
N GLU A 109 36.81 5.33 9.32
CA GLU A 109 35.76 4.69 8.52
C GLU A 109 34.37 5.24 8.85
N PRO A 110 33.44 5.34 7.88
CA PRO A 110 32.07 5.78 8.14
C PRO A 110 31.37 4.92 9.20
N ALA A 111 30.77 5.56 10.20
CA ALA A 111 30.04 4.88 11.28
C ALA A 111 29.08 3.80 10.75
N ASN A 112 29.11 2.61 11.36
CA ASN A 112 28.50 1.40 10.78
C ASN A 112 27.00 1.23 11.07
N LEU A 113 26.42 2.01 12.00
CA LEU A 113 24.99 1.98 12.30
C LEU A 113 24.21 3.17 11.72
N LEU A 114 24.87 4.05 10.98
CA LEU A 114 24.26 5.24 10.40
C LEU A 114 24.08 5.11 8.88
N PRO A 115 23.04 5.76 8.31
CA PRO A 115 22.92 5.92 6.87
C PRO A 115 24.14 6.61 6.26
N ARG A 116 24.44 6.27 5.00
CA ARG A 116 25.65 6.71 4.33
C ARG A 116 25.35 7.40 3.01
N GLU A 117 26.06 8.49 2.75
CA GLU A 117 26.12 9.14 1.46
C GLU A 117 27.58 9.25 0.96
N GLU A 118 27.80 9.91 -0.17
CA GLU A 118 29.13 10.04 -0.79
C GLU A 118 30.17 10.69 0.15
N ARG A 119 29.74 11.54 1.08
CA ARG A 119 30.62 12.22 2.07
C ARG A 119 30.94 11.37 3.31
N GLY A 120 30.20 10.30 3.57
CA GLY A 120 30.35 9.48 4.77
C GLY A 120 29.02 9.14 5.43
N ALA A 121 29.10 8.65 6.67
CA ALA A 121 27.94 8.33 7.47
C ALA A 121 27.40 9.59 8.17
N TYR A 122 26.08 9.75 8.18
CA TYR A 122 25.45 10.95 8.72
C TYR A 122 24.34 10.64 9.73
N LEU A 123 24.17 11.55 10.69
CA LEU A 123 23.10 11.56 11.67
C LEU A 123 22.25 12.81 11.46
N VAL A 124 20.93 12.64 11.33
CA VAL A 124 19.97 13.72 11.12
C VAL A 124 19.53 14.31 12.46
N LEU A 125 19.56 15.64 12.60
CA LEU A 125 19.15 16.33 13.83
C LEU A 125 17.68 16.76 13.83
N THR A 126 17.01 16.78 12.67
CA THR A 126 15.56 17.06 12.58
C THR A 126 14.74 15.96 13.24
N SER A 127 13.93 16.28 14.25
CA SER A 127 13.11 15.30 14.95
C SER A 127 12.00 14.67 14.06
N PRO A 128 11.56 13.43 14.34
CA PRO A 128 10.52 12.75 13.55
C PRO A 128 9.17 13.47 13.54
N ASP A 129 8.80 14.18 14.61
CA ASP A 129 7.52 14.87 14.78
C ASP A 129 7.67 16.40 14.94
N TYR A 130 8.85 16.95 14.60
CA TYR A 130 9.21 18.35 14.78
C TYR A 130 9.18 18.84 16.24
N LYS A 131 9.17 17.94 17.23
CA LYS A 131 9.25 18.33 18.64
C LYS A 131 10.68 18.25 19.18
N PRO A 132 11.09 19.22 20.01
CA PRO A 132 12.35 19.14 20.73
C PRO A 132 12.42 17.87 21.59
N GLN A 133 13.48 17.08 21.40
CA GLN A 133 13.73 15.87 22.18
C GLN A 133 15.24 15.60 22.31
N VAL A 134 15.67 15.16 23.48
CA VAL A 134 17.04 14.69 23.70
C VAL A 134 17.05 13.18 23.67
N VAL A 135 17.74 12.59 22.68
CA VAL A 135 17.73 11.15 22.41
C VAL A 135 19.14 10.62 22.29
N ASN A 136 19.36 9.39 22.74
CA ASN A 136 20.62 8.67 22.54
C ASN A 136 20.51 7.84 21.24
N ILE A 137 21.35 8.12 20.26
CA ILE A 137 21.33 7.47 18.94
C ILE A 137 22.58 6.60 18.82
N PRO A 138 22.43 5.28 18.65
CA PRO A 138 23.56 4.39 18.31
C PRO A 138 24.21 4.83 17.01
N VAL A 139 25.52 5.03 17.05
CA VAL A 139 26.33 5.48 15.92
C VAL A 139 27.21 4.36 15.40
N ALA A 140 27.86 3.64 16.32
CA ALA A 140 28.64 2.47 16.00
C ALA A 140 28.45 1.35 17.01
N GLY A 141 28.59 0.12 16.56
CA GLY A 141 28.49 -1.06 17.42
C GLY A 141 29.14 -2.30 16.83
N GLY A 142 29.46 -3.25 17.70
CA GLY A 142 30.22 -4.44 17.33
C GLY A 142 31.67 -4.12 16.91
N LEU A 143 32.27 -3.11 17.54
CA LEU A 143 33.70 -2.82 17.46
C LEU A 143 34.49 -3.80 18.33
N ASP A 144 35.79 -3.92 18.10
CA ASP A 144 36.68 -4.66 18.98
C ASP A 144 36.71 -4.02 20.38
N ASP A 145 36.90 -4.80 21.46
CA ASP A 145 37.01 -4.20 22.79
C ASP A 145 38.40 -3.58 22.97
N GLY A 146 38.54 -2.31 22.58
CA GLY A 146 39.81 -1.60 22.52
C GLY A 146 39.66 -0.08 22.39
N PRO A 147 40.78 0.64 22.22
CA PRO A 147 40.77 2.08 21.99
C PRO A 147 40.31 2.41 20.56
N HIS A 148 39.41 3.37 20.46
CA HIS A 148 38.83 3.88 19.22
C HIS A 148 38.78 5.40 19.24
N SER A 149 38.65 6.01 18.06
CA SER A 149 38.48 7.45 17.91
C SER A 149 37.25 7.76 17.06
N ALA A 150 36.29 8.49 17.65
CA ALA A 150 35.11 8.98 16.95
C ALA A 150 35.33 10.43 16.50
N VAL A 151 35.25 10.69 15.20
CA VAL A 151 35.31 12.04 14.64
C VAL A 151 33.92 12.47 14.22
N ILE A 152 33.46 13.60 14.73
CA ILE A 152 32.17 14.20 14.40
C ILE A 152 32.40 15.57 13.77
N VAL A 153 31.82 15.79 12.59
CA VAL A 153 31.83 17.08 11.89
C VAL A 153 30.40 17.60 11.80
N ALA A 154 30.18 18.82 12.29
CA ALA A 154 28.87 19.45 12.27
C ALA A 154 28.57 20.11 10.92
N GLU A 155 27.37 19.88 10.38
CA GLU A 155 26.79 20.64 9.27
C GLU A 155 25.49 21.29 9.76
N ARG A 156 25.53 22.61 9.98
CA ARG A 156 24.48 23.41 10.62
C ARG A 156 24.16 22.98 12.06
N GLY A 157 23.04 23.46 12.61
CA GLY A 157 22.58 23.14 13.96
C GLY A 157 23.05 24.11 15.04
N TRP A 158 23.66 25.25 14.67
CA TRP A 158 23.97 26.35 15.58
C TRP A 158 22.72 26.91 16.25
N ASP A 159 22.89 27.50 17.44
CA ASP A 159 21.82 27.97 18.35
C ASP A 159 20.86 26.86 18.82
N GLN A 160 21.18 25.58 18.59
CA GLN A 160 20.31 24.46 18.97
C GLN A 160 20.89 23.58 20.06
N TRP A 161 22.16 23.73 20.43
CA TRP A 161 22.87 22.85 21.38
C TRP A 161 22.73 21.36 20.98
N PRO A 162 23.07 21.00 19.73
CA PRO A 162 22.73 19.71 19.14
C PRO A 162 23.50 18.54 19.77
N LEU A 163 24.72 18.74 20.27
CA LEU A 163 25.53 17.68 20.90
C LEU A 163 25.45 17.78 22.42
N VAL A 164 24.55 16.99 23.03
CA VAL A 164 24.36 16.97 24.49
C VAL A 164 25.43 16.12 25.19
N GLY A 165 25.94 15.10 24.50
CA GLY A 165 26.96 14.20 25.02
C GLY A 165 27.09 12.93 24.21
N TRP A 166 27.77 11.93 24.78
CA TRP A 166 27.94 10.62 24.16
C TRP A 166 27.91 9.52 25.21
N SER A 167 27.78 8.29 24.74
CA SER A 167 27.85 7.11 25.58
C SER A 167 28.67 6.02 24.93
N VAL A 168 29.44 5.34 25.76
CA VAL A 168 30.31 4.23 25.38
C VAL A 168 29.79 3.01 26.11
N SER A 169 29.57 1.92 25.37
CA SER A 169 29.12 0.66 25.95
C SER A 169 30.11 -0.45 25.69
N ARG A 170 30.18 -1.40 26.62
CA ARG A 170 30.79 -2.72 26.40
C ARG A 170 29.69 -3.76 26.38
N THR A 171 29.35 -4.19 25.18
CA THR A 171 28.33 -5.18 24.91
C THR A 171 29.01 -6.54 24.77
N PRO A 172 28.51 -7.62 25.40
CA PRO A 172 29.08 -8.95 25.23
C PRO A 172 29.06 -9.39 23.77
N ASP A 173 29.94 -10.32 23.37
CA ASP A 173 29.94 -10.84 21.99
C ASP A 173 28.58 -11.48 21.63
N MET A 174 27.90 -10.87 20.66
CA MET A 174 26.58 -11.31 20.17
C MET A 174 26.67 -12.20 18.93
N THR A 175 27.87 -12.51 18.44
CA THR A 175 28.09 -13.15 17.14
C THR A 175 27.47 -14.54 17.09
N SER A 176 27.58 -15.33 18.17
CA SER A 176 26.97 -16.66 18.28
C SER A 176 25.44 -16.62 18.19
N TYR A 177 24.79 -15.64 18.83
CA TYR A 177 23.33 -15.46 18.78
C TYR A 177 22.88 -15.07 17.37
N ARG A 178 23.63 -14.18 16.70
CA ARG A 178 23.32 -13.75 15.32
C ARG A 178 23.37 -14.94 14.35
N TRP A 179 24.42 -15.75 14.41
CA TRP A 179 24.54 -16.95 13.56
C TRP A 179 23.48 -18.00 13.87
N ALA A 180 23.12 -18.18 15.14
CA ALA A 180 22.00 -19.05 15.52
C ALA A 180 20.67 -18.58 14.90
N LEU A 181 20.37 -17.28 14.95
CA LEU A 181 19.16 -16.71 14.35
C LEU A 181 19.16 -16.83 12.82
N VAL A 182 20.29 -16.60 12.15
CA VAL A 182 20.43 -16.80 10.69
C VAL A 182 20.21 -18.26 10.31
N GLY A 183 20.83 -19.19 11.05
CA GLY A 183 20.65 -20.63 10.85
C GLY A 183 19.19 -21.06 11.03
N LEU A 184 18.52 -20.57 12.07
CA LEU A 184 17.11 -20.89 12.33
C LEU A 184 16.18 -20.25 11.29
N GLY A 185 16.44 -19.01 10.86
CA GLY A 185 15.67 -18.30 9.84
C GLY A 185 15.80 -18.95 8.45
N THR A 186 17.00 -19.35 8.06
CA THR A 186 17.24 -20.11 6.80
C THR A 186 16.54 -21.47 6.83
N LEU A 187 16.60 -22.19 7.95
CA LEU A 187 15.84 -23.43 8.16
C LEU A 187 14.32 -23.19 8.05
N GLY A 188 13.82 -22.10 8.65
CA GLY A 188 12.41 -21.71 8.59
C GLY A 188 11.93 -21.41 7.17
N LEU A 189 12.71 -20.65 6.39
CA LEU A 189 12.43 -20.37 4.99
C LEU A 189 12.45 -21.64 4.13
N ALA A 190 13.40 -22.54 4.36
CA ALA A 190 13.46 -23.83 3.67
C ALA A 190 12.23 -24.70 3.98
N CYS A 191 11.81 -24.74 5.25
CA CYS A 191 10.59 -25.44 5.68
C CYS A 191 9.33 -24.82 5.04
N LEU A 192 9.23 -23.48 5.02
CA LEU A 192 8.13 -22.77 4.37
C LEU A 192 8.05 -23.11 2.88
N GLY A 193 9.18 -23.04 2.16
CA GLY A 193 9.26 -23.45 0.75
C GLY A 193 8.82 -24.90 0.52
N GLY A 194 9.23 -25.82 1.40
CA GLY A 194 8.81 -27.21 1.38
C GLY A 194 7.30 -27.41 1.58
N THR A 195 6.68 -26.68 2.51
CA THR A 195 5.21 -26.72 2.70
C THR A 195 4.44 -26.19 1.50
N VAL A 196 4.87 -25.06 0.92
CA VAL A 196 4.25 -24.46 -0.27
C VAL A 196 4.36 -25.39 -1.47
N TRP A 197 5.52 -26.00 -1.67
CA TRP A 197 5.76 -26.96 -2.75
C TRP A 197 4.92 -28.24 -2.59
N GLY A 198 4.81 -28.77 -1.36
CA GLY A 198 3.95 -29.91 -1.05
C GLY A 198 2.46 -29.62 -1.29
N GLY A 199 1.98 -28.44 -0.88
CA GLY A 199 0.60 -27.99 -1.10
C GLY A 199 0.26 -27.77 -2.59
N ALA A 200 1.21 -27.26 -3.37
CA ALA A 200 1.05 -27.08 -4.82
C ALA A 200 0.95 -28.41 -5.59
N ARG A 201 1.65 -29.46 -5.13
CA ARG A 201 1.53 -30.82 -5.70
C ARG A 201 0.24 -31.52 -5.29
N GLY A 202 -0.20 -31.37 -4.03
CA GLY A 202 -1.46 -31.93 -3.56
C GLY A 202 -2.68 -31.45 -4.34
N LYS A 203 -2.72 -30.15 -4.69
CA LYS A 203 -3.81 -29.59 -5.53
C LYS A 203 -3.79 -30.10 -6.99
N ARG A 204 -2.64 -30.48 -7.55
CA ARG A 204 -2.55 -31.05 -8.90
C ARG A 204 -3.03 -32.50 -8.99
N GLN A 205 -3.02 -33.26 -7.90
CA GLN A 205 -3.50 -34.66 -7.88
C GLN A 205 -4.97 -34.81 -7.49
N VAL A 206 -5.56 -33.88 -6.75
CA VAL A 206 -7.00 -33.90 -6.46
C VAL A 206 -7.83 -33.55 -7.71
N ALA A 207 -7.27 -32.80 -8.67
CA ALA A 207 -7.91 -32.51 -9.95
C ALA A 207 -7.93 -33.68 -10.95
N SER A 208 -7.26 -34.82 -10.66
CA SER A 208 -7.27 -36.01 -11.52
C SER A 208 -8.00 -37.23 -10.94
N GLY A 209 -8.59 -37.11 -9.74
CA GLY A 209 -9.39 -38.15 -9.11
C GLY A 209 -10.86 -38.06 -9.48
N LYS A 210 -11.28 -38.78 -10.53
CA LYS A 210 -12.70 -39.00 -10.86
C LYS A 210 -13.44 -39.59 -9.65
N TRP A 211 -14.32 -38.82 -9.03
CA TRP A 211 -15.39 -39.35 -8.17
C TRP A 211 -16.71 -39.19 -8.90
N GLN A 212 -17.14 -40.29 -9.52
CA GLN A 212 -18.52 -40.49 -9.97
C GLN A 212 -19.37 -40.85 -8.77
N VAL A 213 -20.41 -40.07 -8.47
CA VAL A 213 -21.57 -40.57 -7.72
C VAL A 213 -22.86 -40.07 -8.37
N ALA A 214 -23.52 -41.05 -8.98
CA ALA A 214 -24.95 -41.28 -9.14
C ALA A 214 -25.88 -40.11 -9.49
N SER A 215 -26.43 -40.24 -10.69
CA SER A 215 -27.69 -39.66 -11.12
C SER A 215 -28.85 -40.09 -10.21
N GLY A 216 -29.71 -39.15 -9.87
CA GLY A 216 -31.01 -39.37 -9.22
C GLY A 216 -32.03 -38.40 -9.78
N LYS A 217 -33.13 -38.94 -10.33
CA LYS A 217 -34.20 -38.22 -11.03
C LYS A 217 -35.04 -37.31 -10.09
N ARG A 218 -35.54 -36.22 -10.71
CA ARG A 218 -36.75 -35.39 -10.43
C ARG A 218 -37.57 -35.68 -9.17
N GLN A 219 -37.94 -34.59 -8.47
CA GLN A 219 -39.36 -34.30 -8.21
C GLN A 219 -39.62 -32.83 -7.83
N GLU A 220 -40.67 -32.26 -8.43
CA GLU A 220 -41.33 -31.02 -8.01
C GLU A 220 -42.11 -31.23 -6.70
N ALA A 221 -42.03 -30.26 -5.80
CA ALA A 221 -43.06 -29.87 -4.82
C ALA A 221 -42.63 -28.49 -4.30
N GLY A 222 -43.41 -27.43 -4.45
CA GLY A 222 -44.66 -27.23 -3.70
C GLY A 222 -44.32 -26.41 -2.44
N GLY A 223 -44.54 -25.10 -2.53
CA GLY A 223 -43.92 -24.10 -1.65
C GLY A 223 -44.50 -23.95 -0.25
N ILE A 224 -43.88 -23.04 0.50
CA ILE A 224 -44.50 -22.33 1.62
C ILE A 224 -44.23 -20.85 1.40
N LEU A 225 -45.32 -20.09 1.24
CA LEU A 225 -45.34 -18.63 1.14
C LEU A 225 -44.76 -18.01 2.42
N HIS A 226 -43.79 -17.10 2.27
CA HIS A 226 -43.53 -16.07 3.27
C HIS A 226 -44.43 -14.86 2.99
N PRO A 227 -45.26 -14.39 3.95
CA PRO A 227 -46.13 -13.23 3.78
C PRO A 227 -45.36 -11.90 3.95
N ALA A 228 -44.25 -11.74 3.23
CA ALA A 228 -43.49 -10.49 3.13
C ALA A 228 -43.28 -10.03 1.68
N SER A 229 -43.61 -10.89 0.70
CA SER A 229 -43.38 -10.62 -0.72
C SER A 229 -44.34 -9.60 -1.35
N CYS A 230 -45.47 -9.28 -0.71
CA CYS A 230 -46.47 -8.37 -1.28
C CYS A 230 -46.24 -6.87 -0.96
N ILE A 231 -45.31 -6.52 -0.07
CA ILE A 231 -45.00 -5.12 0.29
C ILE A 231 -43.63 -4.67 -0.26
N LEU A 232 -42.77 -5.60 -0.71
CA LEU A 232 -41.40 -5.32 -1.14
C LEU A 232 -41.20 -5.10 -2.65
N HIS A 233 -42.19 -5.42 -3.49
CA HIS A 233 -42.07 -5.22 -4.94
C HIS A 233 -41.97 -3.73 -5.37
N PRO A 234 -42.71 -2.78 -4.77
CA PRO A 234 -42.58 -1.35 -5.11
C PRO A 234 -41.23 -0.77 -4.68
N ILE A 235 -40.67 -1.27 -3.55
CA ILE A 235 -39.40 -0.78 -2.98
C ILE A 235 -38.21 -1.16 -3.88
N SER A 236 -38.28 -2.27 -4.62
CA SER A 236 -37.17 -2.73 -5.47
C SER A 236 -36.81 -1.77 -6.62
N SER A 237 -37.80 -1.07 -7.18
CA SER A 237 -37.62 -0.12 -8.30
C SER A 237 -37.09 1.23 -7.84
N TYR A 238 -37.45 1.66 -6.62
CA TYR A 238 -37.01 2.94 -6.05
C TYR A 238 -35.85 2.84 -5.06
N ALA A 239 -35.42 1.62 -4.68
CA ALA A 239 -34.35 1.40 -3.71
C ALA A 239 -33.03 2.09 -4.10
N LEU A 240 -32.69 2.12 -5.40
CA LEU A 240 -31.51 2.81 -5.89
C LEU A 240 -31.59 4.33 -5.64
N VAL A 241 -32.72 4.94 -6.01
CA VAL A 241 -32.94 6.38 -5.86
C VAL A 241 -32.99 6.74 -4.37
N ALA A 242 -33.68 5.94 -3.55
CA ALA A 242 -33.73 6.11 -2.11
C ALA A 242 -32.33 5.98 -1.46
N ALA A 243 -31.50 5.03 -1.91
CA ALA A 243 -30.14 4.86 -1.39
C ALA A 243 -29.24 6.05 -1.77
N LEU A 244 -29.37 6.56 -3.00
CA LEU A 244 -28.65 7.76 -3.44
C LEU A 244 -29.07 9.00 -2.65
N ILE A 245 -30.38 9.23 -2.48
CA ILE A 245 -30.90 10.34 -1.67
C ILE A 245 -30.41 10.22 -0.23
N ALA A 246 -30.55 9.04 0.39
CA ALA A 246 -30.08 8.81 1.75
C ALA A 246 -28.57 9.06 1.90
N ALA A 247 -27.75 8.57 0.96
CA ALA A 247 -26.30 8.78 0.96
C ALA A 247 -25.92 10.26 0.79
N ILE A 248 -26.54 10.96 -0.16
CA ILE A 248 -26.28 12.38 -0.42
C ILE A 248 -26.73 13.24 0.77
N THR A 249 -27.94 13.01 1.29
CA THR A 249 -28.48 13.71 2.46
C THR A 249 -27.61 13.45 3.69
N PHE A 250 -27.20 12.21 3.93
CA PHE A 250 -26.31 11.86 5.03
C PHE A 250 -24.99 12.62 4.96
N TYR A 251 -24.40 12.68 3.76
CA TYR A 251 -23.10 13.32 3.55
C TYR A 251 -23.17 14.84 3.65
N LEU A 252 -24.17 15.47 3.01
CA LEU A 252 -24.27 16.93 2.89
C LEU A 252 -25.02 17.61 4.05
N SER A 253 -25.93 16.91 4.73
CA SER A 253 -26.73 17.51 5.81
C SER A 253 -25.84 18.08 6.90
N ARG A 254 -26.08 19.32 7.33
CA ARG A 254 -25.44 19.90 8.53
C ARG A 254 -26.25 19.67 9.80
N TRP A 255 -27.47 19.16 9.66
CA TRP A 255 -28.44 19.01 10.75
C TRP A 255 -28.33 17.60 11.33
N SER A 256 -27.94 17.50 12.61
CA SER A 256 -27.69 16.22 13.29
C SER A 256 -28.87 15.23 13.22
N PRO A 257 -30.14 15.65 13.43
CA PRO A 257 -31.28 14.73 13.32
C PRO A 257 -31.45 14.18 11.90
N LEU A 258 -31.33 15.03 10.89
CA LEU A 258 -31.46 14.63 9.48
C LEU A 258 -30.32 13.70 9.06
N THR A 259 -29.09 13.94 9.53
CA THR A 259 -27.95 13.05 9.33
C THR A 259 -28.19 11.69 9.99
N LEU A 260 -28.74 11.64 11.21
CA LEU A 260 -29.06 10.38 11.88
C LEU A 260 -30.14 9.59 11.11
N ILE A 261 -31.24 10.25 10.72
CA ILE A 261 -32.35 9.63 9.99
C ILE A 261 -31.88 9.09 8.64
N SER A 262 -31.15 9.89 7.86
CA SER A 262 -30.61 9.46 6.57
C SER A 262 -29.57 8.34 6.71
N GLY A 263 -28.76 8.35 7.77
CA GLY A 263 -27.82 7.28 8.09
C GLY A 263 -28.51 5.96 8.43
N LEU A 264 -29.58 5.99 9.24
CA LEU A 264 -30.40 4.81 9.54
C LEU A 264 -31.12 4.28 8.30
N ALA A 265 -31.68 5.17 7.47
CA ALA A 265 -32.30 4.80 6.21
C ALA A 265 -31.29 4.14 5.26
N LEU A 266 -30.08 4.69 5.15
CA LEU A 266 -28.99 4.13 4.36
C LEU A 266 -28.58 2.75 4.89
N ALA A 267 -28.42 2.58 6.20
CA ALA A 267 -28.10 1.30 6.82
C ALA A 267 -29.17 0.24 6.52
N ALA A 268 -30.46 0.58 6.67
CA ALA A 268 -31.57 -0.31 6.34
C ALA A 268 -31.54 -0.73 4.86
N LEU A 269 -31.31 0.23 3.95
CA LEU A 269 -31.22 -0.06 2.52
C LEU A 269 -30.03 -0.95 2.17
N VAL A 270 -28.86 -0.75 2.78
CA VAL A 270 -27.68 -1.60 2.59
C VAL A 270 -27.92 -3.02 3.11
N ILE A 271 -28.60 -3.17 4.26
CA ILE A 271 -28.98 -4.49 4.80
C ILE A 271 -29.89 -5.23 3.83
N LEU A 272 -30.88 -4.55 3.27
CA LEU A 272 -31.82 -5.12 2.29
C LEU A 272 -31.15 -5.39 0.93
N ARG A 273 -30.24 -4.51 0.50
CA ARG A 273 -29.60 -4.52 -0.82
C ARG A 273 -28.10 -4.30 -0.71
N LEU A 274 -27.39 -5.34 -0.29
CA LEU A 274 -25.92 -5.34 -0.17
C LEU A 274 -25.24 -4.95 -1.50
N ASP A 275 -25.83 -5.31 -2.63
CA ASP A 275 -25.39 -4.91 -3.97
C ASP A 275 -25.38 -3.38 -4.18
N LEU A 276 -26.32 -2.64 -3.58
CA LEU A 276 -26.33 -1.18 -3.59
C LEU A 276 -25.25 -0.61 -2.67
N GLY A 277 -25.06 -1.21 -1.49
CA GLY A 277 -24.01 -0.80 -0.56
C GLY A 277 -22.61 -0.94 -1.17
N LEU A 278 -22.30 -2.10 -1.77
CA LEU A 278 -21.02 -2.35 -2.43
C LEU A 278 -20.78 -1.41 -3.62
N ALA A 279 -21.84 -1.06 -4.37
CA ALA A 279 -21.76 -0.08 -5.44
C ALA A 279 -21.47 1.33 -4.89
N LEU A 280 -22.11 1.73 -3.80
CA LEU A 280 -21.85 3.01 -3.14
C LEU A 280 -20.42 3.10 -2.57
N VAL A 281 -19.87 2.01 -2.03
CA VAL A 281 -18.44 1.96 -1.63
C VAL A 281 -17.55 2.29 -2.83
N ALA A 282 -17.77 1.64 -3.98
CA ALA A 282 -16.97 1.88 -5.19
C ALA A 282 -17.10 3.32 -5.73
N ALA A 283 -18.29 3.93 -5.64
CA ALA A 283 -18.50 5.32 -6.05
C ALA A 283 -17.88 6.35 -5.10
N THR A 284 -17.82 6.05 -3.80
CA THR A 284 -17.44 7.01 -2.75
C THR A 284 -15.97 6.91 -2.32
N ALA A 285 -15.28 5.82 -2.67
CA ALA A 285 -13.84 5.62 -2.43
C ALA A 285 -12.94 6.85 -2.72
N PRO A 286 -13.05 7.55 -3.88
CA PRO A 286 -12.19 8.70 -4.18
C PRO A 286 -12.40 9.93 -3.28
N PHE A 287 -13.49 9.98 -2.49
CA PHE A 287 -13.82 11.13 -1.65
C PHE A 287 -13.31 10.99 -0.20
N TYR A 288 -12.35 10.09 0.05
CA TYR A 288 -11.85 9.82 1.41
C TYR A 288 -11.22 11.04 2.11
N LEU A 289 -10.70 12.01 1.34
CA LEU A 289 -10.15 13.28 1.86
C LEU A 289 -11.21 14.27 2.34
N HIS A 290 -12.49 13.95 2.15
CA HIS A 290 -13.61 14.73 2.63
C HIS A 290 -14.43 13.92 3.64
N PRO A 291 -13.85 13.56 4.81
CA PRO A 291 -14.52 12.72 5.77
C PRO A 291 -15.64 13.47 6.50
N ARG A 292 -16.61 12.71 6.99
CA ARG A 292 -17.70 13.21 7.82
C ARG A 292 -17.33 13.11 9.30
N SER A 293 -17.55 14.18 10.06
CA SER A 293 -17.43 14.15 11.52
C SER A 293 -18.67 13.51 12.15
N LEU A 294 -18.46 12.48 12.96
CA LEU A 294 -19.47 11.76 13.73
C LEU A 294 -18.90 11.49 15.13
N PHE A 295 -19.61 11.92 16.17
CA PHE A 295 -19.23 11.68 17.57
C PHE A 295 -17.79 12.09 17.92
N GLY A 296 -17.31 13.22 17.37
CA GLY A 296 -15.96 13.72 17.62
C GLY A 296 -14.83 13.00 16.85
N LYS A 297 -15.16 12.05 15.97
CA LYS A 297 -14.23 11.35 15.08
C LYS A 297 -14.59 11.60 13.62
N THR A 298 -13.63 11.47 12.72
CA THR A 298 -13.83 11.65 11.28
C THR A 298 -13.79 10.30 10.56
N PHE A 299 -14.78 10.05 9.71
CA PHE A 299 -14.94 8.81 8.96
C PHE A 299 -15.19 9.13 7.49
N SER A 300 -14.52 8.43 6.58
CA SER A 300 -14.84 8.57 5.16
C SER A 300 -16.19 7.93 4.82
N MET A 301 -16.85 8.40 3.77
CA MET A 301 -18.11 7.78 3.34
C MET A 301 -17.89 6.32 2.91
N ALA A 302 -16.77 6.03 2.25
CA ALA A 302 -16.39 4.67 1.85
C ALA A 302 -16.19 3.74 3.05
N GLU A 303 -15.56 4.22 4.12
CA GLU A 303 -15.37 3.50 5.39
C GLU A 303 -16.72 3.20 6.05
N ILE A 304 -17.59 4.20 6.22
CA ILE A 304 -18.93 4.01 6.81
C ILE A 304 -19.72 2.96 6.02
N LEU A 305 -19.76 3.11 4.69
CA LEU A 305 -20.47 2.17 3.81
C LEU A 305 -19.85 0.77 3.83
N THR A 306 -18.53 0.65 3.91
CA THR A 306 -17.84 -0.65 4.00
C THR A 306 -18.21 -1.35 5.29
N LEU A 307 -18.23 -0.65 6.42
CA LEU A 307 -18.64 -1.20 7.71
C LEU A 307 -20.12 -1.60 7.73
N LEU A 308 -21.01 -0.78 7.15
CA LEU A 308 -22.43 -1.13 7.01
C LEU A 308 -22.63 -2.35 6.10
N CYS A 309 -21.89 -2.43 4.99
CA CYS A 309 -21.90 -3.60 4.11
C CYS A 309 -21.38 -4.84 4.84
N LEU A 310 -20.33 -4.71 5.65
CA LEU A 310 -19.76 -5.81 6.43
C LEU A 310 -20.75 -6.33 7.45
N LEU A 311 -21.46 -5.44 8.15
CA LEU A 311 -22.53 -5.82 9.07
C LEU A 311 -23.66 -6.55 8.34
N ALA A 312 -24.15 -5.97 7.23
CA ALA A 312 -25.19 -6.57 6.40
C ALA A 312 -24.77 -7.95 5.85
N TRP A 313 -23.52 -8.07 5.39
CA TRP A 313 -22.92 -9.30 4.93
C TRP A 313 -22.82 -10.33 6.06
N GLY A 314 -22.32 -9.94 7.23
CA GLY A 314 -22.19 -10.82 8.40
C GLY A 314 -23.53 -11.41 8.83
N VAL A 315 -24.58 -10.59 8.90
CA VAL A 315 -25.96 -11.04 9.18
C VAL A 315 -26.44 -12.05 8.15
N ARG A 316 -26.19 -11.80 6.86
CA ARG A 316 -26.55 -12.75 5.77
C ARG A 316 -25.79 -14.06 5.87
N GLN A 317 -24.50 -14.01 6.20
CA GLN A 317 -23.67 -15.21 6.36
C GLN A 317 -24.07 -16.03 7.57
N LEU A 318 -24.37 -15.40 8.71
CA LEU A 318 -24.89 -16.05 9.91
C LEU A 318 -26.22 -16.75 9.63
N ASN A 319 -27.16 -16.07 8.96
CA ASN A 319 -28.44 -16.64 8.59
C ASN A 319 -28.27 -17.85 7.65
N GLN A 320 -27.42 -17.73 6.63
CA GLN A 320 -27.12 -18.85 5.73
C GLN A 320 -26.43 -20.01 6.45
N TRP A 321 -25.51 -19.73 7.37
CA TRP A 321 -24.84 -20.77 8.16
C TRP A 321 -25.84 -21.52 9.04
N TRP A 322 -26.77 -20.79 9.69
CA TRP A 322 -27.82 -21.39 10.51
C TRP A 322 -28.74 -22.32 9.69
N LEU A 323 -29.16 -21.87 8.51
CA LEU A 323 -29.96 -22.69 7.57
C LEU A 323 -29.17 -23.90 7.04
N ARG A 324 -27.90 -23.73 6.65
CA ARG A 324 -27.04 -24.84 6.16
C ARG A 324 -26.73 -25.87 7.24
N ARG A 325 -26.65 -25.46 8.51
CA ARG A 325 -26.46 -26.36 9.65
C ARG A 325 -27.68 -27.28 9.83
N GLN A 326 -28.87 -26.82 9.46
CA GLN A 326 -30.08 -27.65 9.44
C GLN A 326 -30.13 -28.58 8.21
N GLU A 327 -29.55 -28.19 7.08
CA GLU A 327 -29.62 -28.94 5.81
C GLU A 327 -28.44 -29.90 5.53
N ALA A 328 -27.45 -30.03 6.43
CA ALA A 328 -26.28 -30.92 6.27
C ALA A 328 -25.54 -30.82 4.91
N ARG A 329 -25.57 -29.65 4.25
CA ARG A 329 -24.90 -29.40 2.96
C ARG A 329 -23.80 -28.35 3.11
N GLY A 330 -22.55 -28.82 3.13
CA GLY A 330 -21.37 -27.96 3.15
C GLY A 330 -20.83 -27.70 1.74
N ILE A 331 -21.28 -26.64 1.07
CA ILE A 331 -20.54 -26.07 -0.08
C ILE A 331 -19.78 -24.85 0.43
N LEU A 332 -18.60 -25.09 0.98
CA LEU A 332 -17.57 -24.06 1.11
C LEU A 332 -16.76 -24.09 -0.20
N HIS A 333 -16.80 -23.01 -0.97
CA HIS A 333 -15.88 -22.91 -2.10
C HIS A 333 -14.45 -22.89 -1.56
N PRO A 334 -13.55 -23.74 -2.08
CA PRO A 334 -12.17 -23.77 -1.60
C PRO A 334 -11.48 -22.44 -1.87
N ALA A 335 -10.58 -22.06 -0.95
CA ALA A 335 -9.78 -20.85 -1.09
C ALA A 335 -8.94 -20.91 -2.37
N SER A 336 -9.07 -19.88 -3.22
CA SER A 336 -8.25 -19.71 -4.42
C SER A 336 -6.83 -19.27 -4.02
N SER A 337 -5.88 -19.36 -4.96
CA SER A 337 -4.54 -18.80 -4.74
C SER A 337 -4.58 -17.30 -4.44
N LEU A 338 -5.55 -16.59 -5.03
CA LEU A 338 -5.76 -15.16 -4.79
C LEU A 338 -6.32 -14.89 -3.38
N ASP A 339 -7.25 -15.71 -2.89
CA ASP A 339 -7.75 -15.59 -1.50
C ASP A 339 -6.59 -15.75 -0.50
N LEU A 340 -5.71 -16.73 -0.75
CA LEU A 340 -4.56 -17.01 0.11
C LEU A 340 -3.51 -15.89 0.06
N SER A 341 -3.25 -15.31 -1.12
CA SER A 341 -2.31 -14.19 -1.23
C SER A 341 -2.84 -12.91 -0.58
N VAL A 342 -4.16 -12.65 -0.65
CA VAL A 342 -4.80 -11.57 0.12
C VAL A 342 -4.66 -11.80 1.62
N LEU A 343 -4.94 -13.02 2.11
CA LEU A 343 -4.79 -13.34 3.52
C LEU A 343 -3.32 -13.20 3.99
N PHE A 344 -2.38 -13.67 3.17
CA PHE A 344 -0.95 -13.52 3.45
C PHE A 344 -0.53 -12.05 3.51
N PHE A 345 -1.00 -11.22 2.57
CA PHE A 345 -0.76 -9.77 2.58
C PHE A 345 -1.28 -9.11 3.87
N VAL A 346 -2.51 -9.44 4.29
CA VAL A 346 -3.09 -8.92 5.54
C VAL A 346 -2.27 -9.39 6.76
N ALA A 347 -1.86 -10.65 6.79
CA ALA A 347 -1.05 -11.21 7.88
C ALA A 347 0.33 -10.54 7.98
N VAL A 348 0.99 -10.28 6.84
CA VAL A 348 2.27 -9.58 6.79
C VAL A 348 2.14 -8.12 7.24
N ALA A 349 1.09 -7.43 6.80
CA ALA A 349 0.81 -6.06 7.23
C ALA A 349 0.55 -5.99 8.75
N PHE A 350 -0.21 -6.96 9.28
CA PHE A 350 -0.45 -7.08 10.72
C PHE A 350 0.84 -7.38 11.50
N ALA A 351 1.67 -8.30 11.01
CA ALA A 351 2.97 -8.59 11.62
C ALA A 351 3.86 -7.34 11.63
N SER A 352 3.96 -6.63 10.51
CA SER A 352 4.75 -5.40 10.39
C SER A 352 4.25 -4.29 11.32
N PHE A 353 2.93 -4.19 11.52
CA PHE A 353 2.33 -3.30 12.51
C PHE A 353 2.79 -3.57 13.96
N LEU A 354 2.96 -4.84 14.35
CA LEU A 354 3.39 -5.17 15.72
C LEU A 354 4.81 -4.65 16.03
N PHE A 355 5.66 -4.57 15.02
CA PHE A 355 7.04 -4.11 15.09
C PHE A 355 7.23 -2.63 14.74
N ALA A 356 6.18 -1.92 14.33
CA ALA A 356 6.24 -0.50 14.02
C ALA A 356 6.57 0.34 15.27
N GLU A 357 7.42 1.36 15.12
CA GLU A 357 7.78 2.30 16.19
C GLU A 357 6.58 3.18 16.56
N TYR A 358 5.92 3.76 15.56
CA TYR A 358 4.72 4.58 15.70
C TYR A 358 3.46 3.74 15.47
N ARG A 359 3.10 2.90 16.45
CA ARG A 359 1.95 1.98 16.33
C ARG A 359 0.60 2.66 16.14
N HIS A 360 0.41 3.88 16.64
CA HIS A 360 -0.88 4.58 16.54
C HIS A 360 -1.23 4.92 15.08
N VAL A 361 -0.29 5.49 14.33
CA VAL A 361 -0.43 5.78 12.90
C VAL A 361 -0.44 4.49 12.08
N ALA A 362 0.39 3.51 12.44
CA ALA A 362 0.38 2.19 11.81
C ALA A 362 -0.98 1.48 11.91
N LEU A 363 -1.67 1.57 13.07
CA LEU A 363 -3.00 0.99 13.26
C LEU A 363 -4.05 1.66 12.36
N ARG A 364 -3.97 2.99 12.22
CA ARG A 364 -4.86 3.74 11.33
C ARG A 364 -4.71 3.24 9.90
N GLU A 365 -3.49 3.20 9.39
CA GLU A 365 -3.21 2.72 8.04
C GLU A 365 -3.61 1.26 7.85
N LEU A 366 -3.22 0.36 8.77
CA LEU A 366 -3.60 -1.05 8.71
C LEU A 366 -5.12 -1.21 8.56
N ARG A 367 -5.90 -0.44 9.31
CA ARG A 367 -7.35 -0.48 9.24
C ARG A 367 -7.89 0.02 7.89
N VAL A 368 -7.52 1.24 7.48
CA VAL A 368 -8.16 1.92 6.34
C VAL A 368 -7.58 1.56 4.98
N LEU A 369 -6.30 1.18 4.91
CA LEU A 369 -5.60 0.84 3.66
C LEU A 369 -5.44 -0.67 3.44
N ILE A 370 -5.55 -1.51 4.47
CA ILE A 370 -5.35 -2.95 4.36
C ILE A 370 -6.64 -3.71 4.67
N LEU A 371 -7.14 -3.60 5.91
CA LEU A 371 -8.26 -4.40 6.39
C LEU A 371 -9.58 -4.05 5.70
N GLU A 372 -9.97 -2.78 5.66
CA GLU A 372 -11.24 -2.36 5.05
C GLU A 372 -11.32 -2.72 3.55
N PRO A 373 -10.31 -2.43 2.71
CA PRO A 373 -10.30 -2.89 1.32
C PRO A 373 -10.25 -4.42 1.16
N ALA A 374 -9.53 -5.15 2.01
CA ALA A 374 -9.51 -6.61 1.98
C ALA A 374 -10.87 -7.22 2.38
N LEU A 375 -11.58 -6.59 3.33
CA LEU A 375 -12.95 -6.96 3.68
C LEU A 375 -13.92 -6.65 2.56
N PHE A 376 -13.72 -5.55 1.83
CA PHE A 376 -14.47 -5.25 0.61
C PHE A 376 -14.29 -6.34 -0.46
N TYR A 377 -13.05 -6.79 -0.68
CA TYR A 377 -12.77 -7.97 -1.50
C TYR A 377 -13.46 -9.22 -0.99
N LEU A 378 -13.40 -9.51 0.31
CA LEU A 378 -14.07 -10.67 0.91
C LEU A 378 -15.58 -10.65 0.67
N MET A 379 -16.22 -9.49 0.79
CA MET A 379 -17.65 -9.32 0.52
C MET A 379 -17.99 -9.55 -0.95
N LEU A 380 -17.22 -8.98 -1.88
CA LEU A 380 -17.37 -9.24 -3.32
C LEU A 380 -17.16 -10.71 -3.66
N ARG A 381 -16.17 -11.34 -3.01
CA ARG A 381 -15.81 -12.74 -3.18
C ARG A 381 -16.87 -13.68 -2.66
N THR A 382 -17.55 -13.40 -1.55
CA THR A 382 -18.40 -14.41 -0.89
C THR A 382 -19.90 -14.17 -1.11
N SER A 383 -20.28 -12.96 -1.51
CA SER A 383 -21.67 -12.62 -1.80
C SER A 383 -22.15 -13.26 -3.09
N ARG A 384 -23.39 -13.75 -3.10
CA ARG A 384 -24.09 -14.19 -4.32
C ARG A 384 -24.58 -12.96 -5.09
N LEU A 385 -23.71 -12.45 -5.97
CA LEU A 385 -24.00 -11.30 -6.83
C LEU A 385 -24.36 -11.80 -8.24
N ASP A 386 -25.49 -11.35 -8.76
CA ASP A 386 -25.88 -11.62 -10.14
C ASP A 386 -25.15 -10.65 -11.10
N LYS A 387 -25.23 -10.95 -12.40
CA LYS A 387 -24.62 -10.11 -13.45
C LYS A 387 -25.08 -8.65 -13.37
N LYS A 388 -26.34 -8.39 -13.01
CA LYS A 388 -26.87 -7.02 -12.84
C LYS A 388 -26.21 -6.30 -11.66
N ALA A 389 -26.04 -6.97 -10.53
CA ALA A 389 -25.35 -6.40 -9.37
C ALA A 389 -23.89 -6.05 -9.68
N ILE A 390 -23.17 -6.94 -10.35
CA ILE A 390 -21.77 -6.67 -10.75
C ILE A 390 -21.67 -5.46 -11.65
N TRP A 391 -22.50 -5.39 -12.69
CA TRP A 391 -22.51 -4.23 -13.56
C TRP A 391 -22.88 -2.95 -12.83
N ARG A 392 -23.78 -2.99 -11.85
CA ARG A 392 -24.09 -1.82 -11.03
C ARG A 392 -22.88 -1.34 -10.24
N ILE A 393 -22.09 -2.25 -9.67
CA ILE A 393 -20.86 -1.90 -8.95
C ILE A 393 -19.85 -1.24 -9.91
N VAL A 394 -19.69 -1.78 -11.13
CA VAL A 394 -18.82 -1.19 -12.17
C VAL A 394 -19.35 0.17 -12.64
N ASP A 395 -20.65 0.30 -12.85
CA ASP A 395 -21.31 1.55 -13.24
C ASP A 395 -21.11 2.63 -12.17
N PHE A 396 -21.16 2.26 -10.88
CA PHE A 396 -20.91 3.18 -9.77
C PHE A 396 -19.43 3.54 -9.60
N PHE A 397 -18.52 2.60 -9.87
CA PHE A 397 -17.08 2.90 -9.95
C PHE A 397 -16.79 3.93 -11.06
N ALA A 398 -17.39 3.74 -12.25
CA ALA A 398 -17.32 4.70 -13.34
C ALA A 398 -17.96 6.05 -12.98
N LEU A 399 -19.10 6.05 -12.28
CA LEU A 399 -19.77 7.25 -11.80
C LEU A 399 -18.89 8.05 -10.83
N GLY A 400 -18.27 7.40 -9.84
CA GLY A 400 -17.34 8.06 -8.92
C GLY A 400 -16.21 8.76 -9.66
N ALA A 401 -15.63 8.10 -10.68
CA ALA A 401 -14.60 8.69 -11.53
C ALA A 401 -15.12 9.85 -12.40
N ALA A 402 -16.32 9.74 -12.95
CA ALA A 402 -16.97 10.81 -13.70
C ALA A 402 -17.13 12.06 -12.83
N VAL A 403 -17.63 11.90 -11.59
CA VAL A 403 -17.80 13.02 -10.65
C VAL A 403 -16.45 13.64 -10.29
N VAL A 404 -15.41 12.85 -10.03
CA VAL A 404 -14.04 13.36 -9.78
C VAL A 404 -13.54 14.17 -10.98
N ALA A 405 -13.69 13.66 -12.21
CA ALA A 405 -13.26 14.38 -13.40
C ALA A 405 -14.04 15.68 -13.60
N LEU A 406 -15.36 15.64 -13.48
CA LEU A 406 -16.23 16.81 -13.65
C LEU A 406 -15.95 17.90 -12.59
N ILE A 407 -15.81 17.53 -11.31
CA ILE A 407 -15.42 18.47 -10.25
C ILE A 407 -14.09 19.14 -10.61
N GLY A 408 -13.10 18.36 -11.04
CA GLY A 408 -11.79 18.88 -11.42
C GLY A 408 -11.85 19.83 -12.61
N LEU A 409 -12.63 19.49 -13.64
CA LEU A 409 -12.79 20.33 -14.84
C LEU A 409 -13.50 21.64 -14.52
N VAL A 410 -14.55 21.61 -13.71
CA VAL A 410 -15.25 22.82 -13.24
C VAL A 410 -14.32 23.69 -12.42
N GLN A 411 -13.58 23.10 -11.47
CA GLN A 411 -12.58 23.81 -10.67
C GLN A 411 -11.50 24.46 -11.54
N TYR A 412 -10.97 23.72 -12.51
CA TYR A 412 -9.97 24.22 -13.45
C TYR A 412 -10.49 25.37 -14.31
N ALA A 413 -11.71 25.25 -14.85
CA ALA A 413 -12.35 26.29 -15.65
C ALA A 413 -12.59 27.59 -14.85
N LEU A 414 -13.00 27.46 -13.59
CA LEU A 414 -13.23 28.60 -12.68
C LEU A 414 -11.92 29.15 -12.08
N GLY A 415 -10.77 28.50 -12.31
CA GLY A 415 -9.49 28.89 -11.73
C GLY A 415 -9.40 28.68 -10.21
N VAL A 416 -10.32 27.90 -9.61
CA VAL A 416 -10.34 27.62 -8.18
C VAL A 416 -9.75 26.24 -7.90
N ASN A 417 -9.11 26.06 -6.74
CA ASN A 417 -8.59 24.77 -6.31
C ASN A 417 -7.56 24.15 -7.28
N VAL A 418 -6.84 24.97 -8.04
CA VAL A 418 -5.79 24.57 -8.99
C VAL A 418 -4.42 24.75 -8.33
N ILE A 419 -3.48 23.85 -8.62
CA ILE A 419 -2.08 24.04 -8.23
C ILE A 419 -1.34 24.72 -9.37
N THR A 420 -0.73 25.87 -9.08
CA THR A 420 0.24 26.53 -9.96
C THR A 420 1.60 25.90 -9.74
N ALA A 421 2.09 25.18 -10.75
CA ALA A 421 3.43 24.62 -10.79
C ALA A 421 4.46 25.67 -11.25
N GLU A 422 5.66 25.21 -11.60
CA GLU A 422 6.75 26.02 -12.15
C GLU A 422 6.22 26.97 -13.24
N GLU A 423 6.60 28.26 -13.14
CA GLU A 423 6.21 29.32 -14.10
C GLU A 423 4.70 29.58 -14.24
N GLY A 424 3.92 29.33 -13.19
CA GLY A 424 2.48 29.65 -13.17
C GLY A 424 1.58 28.65 -13.89
N PHE A 425 2.12 27.48 -14.24
CA PHE A 425 1.40 26.47 -15.00
C PHE A 425 0.30 25.80 -14.16
N ARG A 426 -0.95 25.91 -14.61
CA ARG A 426 -2.14 25.44 -13.87
C ARG A 426 -2.32 23.92 -14.00
N ARG A 427 -2.53 23.23 -12.88
CA ARG A 427 -2.76 21.77 -12.82
C ARG A 427 -4.04 21.41 -12.08
N LEU A 428 -4.84 20.55 -12.71
CA LEU A 428 -6.10 20.03 -12.16
C LEU A 428 -5.82 18.99 -11.07
N ARG A 429 -6.32 19.23 -9.84
CA ARG A 429 -6.22 18.28 -8.71
C ARG A 429 -7.56 17.70 -8.22
N SER A 430 -8.69 18.29 -8.61
CA SER A 430 -10.04 17.85 -8.18
C SER A 430 -10.15 17.74 -6.65
N VAL A 431 -10.71 16.65 -6.13
CA VAL A 431 -10.90 16.33 -4.71
C VAL A 431 -9.61 15.93 -3.98
N TYR A 432 -8.45 15.95 -4.66
CA TYR A 432 -7.19 15.51 -4.08
C TYR A 432 -6.27 16.66 -3.65
N GLY A 433 -5.32 16.32 -2.76
CA GLY A 433 -4.22 17.19 -2.38
C GLY A 433 -3.22 17.46 -3.51
N SER A 434 -3.09 16.52 -4.46
CA SER A 434 -2.10 16.57 -5.55
C SER A 434 -2.71 16.23 -6.91
N PRO A 435 -2.26 16.87 -8.02
CA PRO A 435 -2.71 16.51 -9.36
C PRO A 435 -2.29 15.09 -9.76
N ASN A 436 -1.22 14.55 -9.16
CA ASN A 436 -0.77 13.19 -9.46
C ASN A 436 -1.81 12.13 -9.01
N SER A 437 -2.49 12.38 -7.89
CA SER A 437 -3.55 11.51 -7.37
C SER A 437 -4.72 11.38 -8.34
N VAL A 438 -5.07 12.45 -9.08
CA VAL A 438 -6.07 12.39 -10.16
C VAL A 438 -5.64 11.40 -11.24
N GLY A 439 -4.40 11.51 -11.71
CA GLY A 439 -3.85 10.61 -12.72
C GLY A 439 -3.77 9.16 -12.25
N LEU A 440 -3.47 8.94 -10.97
CA LEU A 440 -3.44 7.61 -10.35
C LEU A 440 -4.83 6.96 -10.31
N TYR A 441 -5.84 7.69 -9.86
CA TYR A 441 -7.20 7.16 -9.75
C TYR A 441 -7.86 7.01 -11.13
N LEU A 442 -7.92 8.08 -11.93
CA LEU A 442 -8.60 8.07 -13.23
C LEU A 442 -7.88 7.17 -14.24
N GLY A 443 -6.55 7.07 -14.18
CA GLY A 443 -5.78 6.16 -15.05
C GLY A 443 -6.15 4.68 -14.87
N ARG A 444 -6.67 4.29 -13.69
CA ARG A 444 -7.17 2.92 -13.45
C ARG A 444 -8.59 2.69 -13.98
N VAL A 445 -9.36 3.76 -14.17
CA VAL A 445 -10.76 3.71 -14.62
C VAL A 445 -10.84 3.74 -16.15
N ILE A 446 -10.00 4.56 -16.79
CA ILE A 446 -9.95 4.73 -18.25
C ILE A 446 -9.90 3.39 -19.02
N PRO A 447 -9.00 2.42 -18.72
CA PRO A 447 -8.98 1.16 -19.46
C PRO A 447 -10.28 0.37 -19.33
N VAL A 448 -11.01 0.46 -18.21
CA VAL A 448 -12.33 -0.16 -18.05
C VAL A 448 -13.36 0.51 -18.95
N LEU A 449 -13.38 1.85 -18.99
CA LEU A 449 -14.30 2.60 -19.86
C LEU A 449 -14.07 2.31 -21.33
N VAL A 450 -12.80 2.37 -21.77
CA VAL A 450 -12.40 2.13 -23.15
C VAL A 450 -12.69 0.69 -23.56
N ALA A 451 -12.39 -0.30 -22.70
CA ALA A 451 -12.66 -1.70 -23.02
C ALA A 451 -14.14 -1.97 -23.25
N VAL A 452 -15.01 -1.46 -22.38
CA VAL A 452 -16.46 -1.64 -22.51
C VAL A 452 -17.01 -0.87 -23.72
N ALA A 453 -16.54 0.35 -23.97
CA ALA A 453 -16.95 1.14 -25.13
C ALA A 453 -16.62 0.44 -26.47
N LEU A 454 -15.42 -0.14 -26.58
CA LEU A 454 -14.94 -0.77 -27.80
C LEU A 454 -15.45 -2.21 -27.98
N PHE A 455 -15.43 -3.01 -26.91
CA PHE A 455 -15.63 -4.47 -26.99
C PHE A 455 -16.96 -4.96 -26.40
N GLY A 456 -17.70 -4.11 -25.70
CA GLY A 456 -19.02 -4.47 -25.18
C GLY A 456 -20.03 -4.72 -26.30
N ARG A 457 -21.11 -5.44 -25.98
CA ARG A 457 -22.23 -5.71 -26.88
C ARG A 457 -23.43 -4.80 -26.59
N ASN A 458 -23.65 -4.40 -25.33
CA ASN A 458 -24.73 -3.50 -24.97
C ASN A 458 -24.48 -2.07 -25.49
N ARG A 459 -25.24 -1.64 -26.51
CA ARG A 459 -25.06 -0.34 -27.18
C ARG A 459 -25.18 0.87 -26.23
N HIS A 460 -26.12 0.84 -25.29
CA HIS A 460 -26.29 1.94 -24.33
C HIS A 460 -25.09 2.07 -23.40
N ARG A 461 -24.62 0.94 -22.85
CA ARG A 461 -23.44 0.95 -21.98
C ARG A 461 -22.18 1.41 -22.72
N ARG A 462 -21.99 0.95 -23.95
CA ARG A 462 -20.87 1.40 -24.80
C ARG A 462 -20.86 2.90 -24.99
N LEU A 463 -22.02 3.48 -25.32
CA LEU A 463 -22.17 4.91 -25.53
C LEU A 463 -21.89 5.68 -24.24
N ILE A 464 -22.49 5.29 -23.11
CA ILE A 464 -22.29 5.96 -21.81
C ILE A 464 -20.82 5.91 -21.39
N TYR A 465 -20.17 4.76 -21.49
CA TYR A 465 -18.78 4.58 -21.09
C TYR A 465 -17.83 5.34 -22.03
N GLY A 466 -18.11 5.34 -23.34
CA GLY A 466 -17.38 6.14 -24.33
C GLY A 466 -17.48 7.64 -24.06
N LEU A 467 -18.69 8.15 -23.78
CA LEU A 467 -18.91 9.56 -23.42
C LEU A 467 -18.26 9.93 -22.08
N THR A 468 -18.24 9.01 -21.12
CA THR A 468 -17.61 9.22 -19.80
C THR A 468 -16.09 9.21 -19.91
N ALA A 469 -15.50 8.45 -20.83
CA ALA A 469 -14.05 8.43 -21.03
C ALA A 469 -13.48 9.79 -21.45
N ILE A 470 -14.27 10.63 -22.13
CA ILE A 470 -13.84 11.96 -22.62
C ILE A 470 -13.47 12.92 -21.48
N PRO A 471 -14.36 13.27 -20.53
CA PRO A 471 -14.00 14.14 -19.42
C PRO A 471 -12.93 13.54 -18.52
N LEU A 472 -12.85 12.21 -18.39
CA LEU A 472 -11.77 11.54 -17.65
C LEU A 472 -10.41 11.74 -18.34
N GLY A 473 -10.34 11.51 -19.64
CA GLY A 473 -9.13 11.73 -20.43
C GLY A 473 -8.67 13.19 -20.38
N LEU A 474 -9.61 14.13 -20.48
CA LEU A 474 -9.31 15.57 -20.36
C LEU A 474 -8.82 15.93 -18.95
N ALA A 475 -9.44 15.39 -17.90
CA ALA A 475 -8.99 15.62 -16.52
C ALA A 475 -7.58 15.07 -16.27
N VAL A 476 -7.26 13.89 -16.81
CA VAL A 476 -5.90 13.32 -16.73
C VAL A 476 -4.90 14.20 -17.50
N LEU A 477 -5.26 14.69 -18.70
CA LEU A 477 -4.42 15.59 -19.47
C LEU A 477 -4.12 16.89 -18.69
N LEU A 478 -5.15 17.53 -18.15
CA LEU A 478 -5.02 18.79 -17.39
C LEU A 478 -4.42 18.61 -15.98
N SER A 479 -4.30 17.38 -15.49
CA SER A 479 -3.54 17.11 -14.26
C SER A 479 -2.03 17.29 -14.46
N PHE A 480 -1.56 17.17 -15.71
CA PHE A 480 -0.15 17.14 -16.07
C PHE A 480 0.66 16.18 -15.18
N SER A 481 0.05 15.05 -14.79
CA SER A 481 0.74 13.97 -14.09
C SER A 481 1.63 13.23 -15.09
N ARG A 482 2.95 13.44 -14.98
CA ARG A 482 3.97 12.78 -15.81
C ARG A 482 3.81 11.26 -15.76
N GLY A 483 3.59 10.69 -14.57
CA GLY A 483 3.40 9.25 -14.38
C GLY A 483 2.17 8.70 -15.09
N ALA A 484 1.05 9.44 -15.09
CA ALA A 484 -0.17 9.04 -15.79
C ALA A 484 -0.04 9.15 -17.31
N LEU A 485 0.52 10.26 -17.79
CA LEU A 485 0.58 10.60 -19.21
C LEU A 485 1.65 9.84 -19.98
N ILE A 486 2.76 9.49 -19.33
CA ILE A 486 3.90 8.83 -19.99
C ILE A 486 3.85 7.31 -19.81
N LEU A 487 3.48 6.83 -18.61
CA LEU A 487 3.54 5.41 -18.28
C LEU A 487 2.15 4.80 -18.08
N GLY A 488 1.38 5.27 -17.10
CA GLY A 488 0.16 4.62 -16.65
C GLY A 488 -0.88 4.40 -17.74
N VAL A 489 -1.43 5.49 -18.29
CA VAL A 489 -2.50 5.41 -19.30
C VAL A 489 -1.99 4.78 -20.60
N PRO A 490 -0.85 5.20 -21.20
CA PRO A 490 -0.37 4.59 -22.43
C PRO A 490 -0.14 3.08 -22.32
N LEU A 491 0.53 2.60 -21.26
CA LEU A 491 0.81 1.18 -21.10
C LEU A 491 -0.47 0.38 -20.80
N SER A 492 -1.46 0.97 -20.11
CA SER A 492 -2.76 0.32 -19.91
C SER A 492 -3.55 0.13 -21.21
N LEU A 493 -3.51 1.12 -22.12
CA LEU A 493 -4.19 1.05 -23.42
C LEU A 493 -3.45 0.13 -24.39
N LEU A 494 -2.11 0.12 -24.36
CA LEU A 494 -1.30 -0.84 -25.11
C LEU A 494 -1.60 -2.27 -24.65
N ALA A 495 -1.60 -2.51 -23.33
CA ALA A 495 -1.96 -3.81 -22.77
C ALA A 495 -3.38 -4.24 -23.14
N LEU A 496 -4.34 -3.30 -23.13
CA LEU A 496 -5.72 -3.57 -23.56
C LEU A 496 -5.75 -4.09 -25.01
N GLY A 497 -5.06 -3.43 -25.94
CA GLY A 497 -4.98 -3.87 -27.33
C GLY A 497 -4.26 -5.20 -27.53
N LEU A 498 -3.17 -5.43 -26.78
CA LEU A 498 -2.46 -6.71 -26.76
C LEU A 498 -3.35 -7.87 -26.28
N LEU A 499 -4.12 -7.64 -25.22
CA LEU A 499 -5.00 -8.65 -24.64
C LEU A 499 -6.24 -8.92 -25.51
N ALA A 500 -6.74 -7.90 -26.23
CA ALA A 500 -7.89 -8.00 -27.12
C ALA A 500 -7.59 -8.76 -28.44
N GLY A 501 -6.33 -8.82 -28.87
CA GLY A 501 -5.87 -9.61 -30.02
C GLY A 501 -5.10 -8.80 -31.07
N ARG A 502 -4.53 -9.51 -32.07
CA ARG A 502 -3.57 -8.97 -33.03
C ARG A 502 -3.95 -7.64 -33.72
N PRO A 503 -5.16 -7.44 -34.28
CA PRO A 503 -5.50 -6.16 -34.92
C PRO A 503 -5.55 -5.01 -33.91
N TRP A 504 -6.06 -5.27 -32.69
CA TRP A 504 -6.16 -4.29 -31.63
C TRP A 504 -4.79 -3.97 -31.02
N SER A 505 -3.84 -4.90 -31.08
CA SER A 505 -2.45 -4.64 -30.70
C SER A 505 -1.83 -3.55 -31.57
N TRP A 506 -1.94 -3.67 -32.89
CA TRP A 506 -1.45 -2.66 -33.82
C TRP A 506 -2.20 -1.33 -33.70
N ALA A 507 -3.52 -1.36 -33.53
CA ALA A 507 -4.32 -0.16 -33.32
C ALA A 507 -3.90 0.58 -32.04
N SER A 508 -3.70 -0.15 -30.93
CA SER A 508 -3.25 0.44 -29.66
C SER A 508 -1.83 1.01 -29.75
N LEU A 509 -0.92 0.31 -30.44
CA LEU A 509 0.44 0.78 -30.67
C LEU A 509 0.43 2.07 -31.52
N GLY A 510 -0.33 2.07 -32.62
CA GLY A 510 -0.51 3.26 -33.45
C GLY A 510 -1.09 4.43 -32.65
N ALA A 511 -2.12 4.19 -31.83
CA ALA A 511 -2.71 5.23 -30.98
C ALA A 511 -1.72 5.79 -29.96
N VAL A 512 -0.91 4.94 -29.31
CA VAL A 512 0.14 5.37 -28.37
C VAL A 512 1.22 6.18 -29.08
N VAL A 513 1.65 5.75 -30.27
CA VAL A 513 2.64 6.49 -31.08
C VAL A 513 2.08 7.84 -31.49
N VAL A 514 0.84 7.91 -31.99
CA VAL A 514 0.18 9.17 -32.35
C VAL A 514 0.04 10.08 -31.12
N ALA A 515 -0.35 9.55 -29.97
CA ALA A 515 -0.43 10.32 -28.73
C ALA A 515 0.94 10.83 -28.28
N ALA A 516 2.00 10.02 -28.41
CA ALA A 516 3.37 10.44 -28.09
C ALA A 516 3.85 11.57 -29.02
N VAL A 517 3.56 11.49 -30.32
CA VAL A 517 3.86 12.56 -31.28
C VAL A 517 3.04 13.82 -30.96
N ALA A 518 1.74 13.69 -30.67
CA ALA A 518 0.89 14.80 -30.28
C ALA A 518 1.30 15.43 -28.95
N ALA A 519 2.03 14.70 -28.10
CA ALA A 519 2.56 15.18 -26.83
C ALA A 519 3.92 15.89 -26.96
N ILE A 520 4.56 15.91 -28.13
CA ILE A 520 5.84 16.61 -28.35
C ILE A 520 5.78 18.08 -27.89
N PRO A 521 4.73 18.88 -28.17
CA PRO A 521 4.65 20.26 -27.67
C PRO A 521 4.68 20.37 -26.15
N LEU A 522 4.21 19.34 -25.41
CA LEU A 522 4.31 19.35 -23.95
C LEU A 522 5.78 19.33 -23.49
N LEU A 523 6.69 18.70 -24.24
CA LEU A 523 8.12 18.60 -23.89
C LEU A 523 8.81 19.96 -23.80
N HIS A 524 8.29 20.97 -24.50
CA HIS A 524 8.81 22.34 -24.44
C HIS A 524 8.28 23.13 -23.22
N THR A 525 7.31 22.59 -22.48
CA THR A 525 6.87 23.23 -21.24
C THR A 525 7.92 23.03 -20.14
N PRO A 526 8.12 23.99 -19.21
CA PRO A 526 9.08 23.86 -18.10
C PRO A 526 8.87 22.57 -17.31
N ARG A 527 7.60 22.14 -17.21
CA ARG A 527 7.19 20.93 -16.54
C ARG A 527 7.65 19.65 -17.22
N PHE A 528 7.90 19.60 -18.51
CA PHE A 528 8.38 18.38 -19.17
C PHE A 528 9.83 18.52 -19.67
N ALA A 529 10.33 19.74 -19.86
CA ALA A 529 11.72 20.00 -20.18
C ALA A 529 12.67 19.47 -19.08
N SER A 530 12.26 19.57 -17.82
CA SER A 530 13.01 19.04 -16.65
C SER A 530 12.81 17.54 -16.39
N LEU A 531 12.22 16.77 -17.33
CA LEU A 531 11.97 15.34 -17.11
C LEU A 531 13.25 14.54 -16.87
N LEU A 532 14.29 14.85 -17.64
CA LEU A 532 15.57 14.15 -17.63
C LEU A 532 16.62 14.87 -16.76
N ASP A 533 16.25 15.96 -16.09
CA ASP A 533 17.16 16.65 -15.17
C ASP A 533 17.27 15.85 -13.86
N THR A 534 18.41 15.21 -13.66
CA THR A 534 18.72 14.45 -12.44
C THR A 534 19.51 15.25 -11.42
N ARG A 535 19.76 16.54 -11.66
CA ARG A 535 20.54 17.42 -10.78
C ARG A 535 19.66 18.39 -10.01
N SER A 536 18.47 18.69 -10.52
CA SER A 536 17.52 19.59 -9.86
C SER A 536 16.06 19.17 -10.07
N GLY A 537 15.13 19.80 -9.34
CA GLY A 537 13.69 19.60 -9.49
C GLY A 537 13.17 18.22 -9.08
N THR A 538 11.97 17.91 -9.54
CA THR A 538 11.19 16.74 -9.07
C THR A 538 11.84 15.38 -9.34
N THR A 539 12.56 15.22 -10.46
CA THR A 539 13.25 13.95 -10.78
C THR A 539 14.43 13.73 -9.84
N PHE A 540 15.21 14.78 -9.55
CA PHE A 540 16.28 14.73 -8.54
C PHE A 540 15.77 14.30 -7.16
N PHE A 541 14.74 14.97 -6.62
CA PHE A 541 14.20 14.61 -5.30
C PHE A 541 13.68 13.17 -5.25
N ARG A 542 13.08 12.68 -6.34
CA ARG A 542 12.62 11.29 -6.42
C ARG A 542 13.78 10.29 -6.41
N LEU A 543 14.91 10.58 -7.06
CA LEU A 543 16.09 9.72 -7.01
C LEU A 543 16.70 9.68 -5.60
N GLN A 544 16.78 10.83 -4.91
CA GLN A 544 17.25 10.89 -3.52
C GLN A 544 16.32 10.15 -2.56
N LEU A 545 15.01 10.29 -2.76
CA LEU A 545 14.00 9.54 -2.01
C LEU A 545 14.15 8.02 -2.21
N TRP A 546 14.44 7.57 -3.43
CA TRP A 546 14.67 6.15 -3.71
C TRP A 546 15.94 5.62 -3.05
N ARG A 547 17.03 6.41 -3.06
CA ARG A 547 18.25 6.08 -2.31
C ARG A 547 17.96 5.96 -0.81
N SER A 548 17.23 6.94 -0.25
CA SER A 548 16.81 6.95 1.16
C SER A 548 15.94 5.74 1.51
N SER A 549 14.98 5.40 0.65
CA SER A 549 14.09 4.25 0.80
C SER A 549 14.86 2.92 0.71
N TRP A 550 15.89 2.86 -0.13
CA TRP A 550 16.74 1.68 -0.23
C TRP A 550 17.55 1.45 1.04
N MET A 551 18.17 2.50 1.60
CA MET A 551 18.86 2.43 2.90
C MET A 551 17.89 2.01 4.02
N MET A 552 16.68 2.57 4.05
CA MET A 552 15.64 2.17 5.01
C MET A 552 15.26 0.69 4.88
N PHE A 553 15.16 0.16 3.66
CA PHE A 553 14.90 -1.27 3.45
C PHE A 553 16.06 -2.15 3.92
N LEU A 554 17.31 -1.75 3.67
CA LEU A 554 18.48 -2.51 4.11
C LEU A 554 18.58 -2.59 5.64
N ASP A 555 18.17 -1.54 6.36
CA ASP A 555 18.11 -1.53 7.83
C ASP A 555 16.93 -2.37 8.37
N HIS A 556 15.83 -2.48 7.61
CA HIS A 556 14.61 -3.17 8.03
C HIS A 556 14.13 -4.25 7.01
N PRO A 557 14.96 -5.26 6.67
CA PRO A 557 14.73 -6.10 5.50
C PRO A 557 13.57 -7.09 5.64
N TRP A 558 13.18 -7.46 6.86
CA TRP A 558 12.21 -8.54 7.08
C TRP A 558 10.75 -8.08 7.06
N LEU A 559 10.44 -7.09 7.91
CA LEU A 559 9.09 -6.56 8.13
C LEU A 559 8.98 -5.06 7.85
N GLY A 560 10.04 -4.42 7.36
CA GLY A 560 10.05 -2.98 7.14
C GLY A 560 9.90 -2.18 8.43
N VAL A 561 9.66 -0.88 8.28
CA VAL A 561 9.39 0.05 9.38
C VAL A 561 7.92 0.00 9.86
N GLY A 562 7.08 -0.78 9.18
CA GLY A 562 5.66 -0.90 9.44
C GLY A 562 4.80 0.11 8.67
N PRO A 563 3.46 -0.11 8.63
CA PRO A 563 2.52 0.78 7.97
C PRO A 563 2.61 2.22 8.53
N ASP A 564 2.51 3.23 7.67
CA ASP A 564 2.52 4.68 7.99
C ASP A 564 3.75 5.22 8.74
N ASN A 565 4.81 4.42 8.89
CA ASN A 565 6.02 4.83 9.63
C ASN A 565 7.07 5.48 8.72
N PHE A 566 6.94 5.34 7.39
CA PHE A 566 7.90 5.84 6.40
C PHE A 566 8.26 7.33 6.61
N LEU A 567 7.26 8.20 6.80
CA LEU A 567 7.47 9.65 6.98
C LEU A 567 8.46 9.95 8.12
N TYR A 568 8.23 9.31 9.26
CA TYR A 568 8.99 9.55 10.49
C TYR A 568 10.43 9.09 10.33
N HIS A 569 10.65 7.90 9.76
CA HIS A 569 12.00 7.39 9.50
C HIS A 569 12.71 8.16 8.38
N TYR A 570 12.01 8.53 7.32
CA TYR A 570 12.58 9.32 6.24
C TYR A 570 13.09 10.65 6.78
N ARG A 571 12.21 11.46 7.39
CA ARG A 571 12.55 12.77 7.96
C ARG A 571 13.68 12.72 9.00
N SER A 572 13.66 11.70 9.86
CA SER A 572 14.52 11.66 11.04
C SER A 572 15.75 10.77 10.92
N ARG A 573 15.94 10.07 9.80
CA ARG A 573 17.07 9.15 9.69
C ARG A 573 17.59 9.07 8.28
N TYR A 574 16.70 8.88 7.32
CA TYR A 574 17.13 8.54 5.95
C TYR A 574 17.14 9.72 4.99
N ILE A 575 16.64 10.90 5.37
CA ILE A 575 16.67 12.08 4.50
C ILE A 575 18.12 12.44 4.20
N LEU A 576 18.47 12.42 2.92
CA LEU A 576 19.79 12.82 2.47
C LEU A 576 19.94 14.35 2.64
N PRO A 577 21.12 14.84 3.06
CA PRO A 577 21.40 16.27 3.14
C PRO A 577 21.03 17.06 1.89
N ALA A 578 21.21 16.46 0.71
CA ALA A 578 20.86 17.09 -0.58
C ALA A 578 19.35 17.14 -0.87
N ALA A 579 18.51 16.40 -0.12
CA ALA A 579 17.06 16.30 -0.28
C ALA A 579 16.27 17.05 0.81
N TRP A 580 16.93 17.89 1.60
CA TRP A 580 16.37 18.57 2.77
C TRP A 580 15.12 19.41 2.49
N GLN A 581 14.90 19.86 1.24
CA GLN A 581 13.76 20.70 0.86
C GLN A 581 12.41 19.95 0.87
N GLU A 582 12.44 18.61 0.82
CA GLU A 582 11.22 17.79 0.85
C GLU A 582 11.24 16.79 2.02
N PRO A 583 11.17 17.26 3.29
CA PRO A 583 11.26 16.41 4.46
C PRO A 583 9.96 15.68 4.80
N ASP A 584 8.84 16.08 4.19
CA ASP A 584 7.49 15.65 4.55
C ASP A 584 6.91 14.57 3.62
N LEU A 585 7.79 13.84 2.91
CA LEU A 585 7.40 12.75 2.03
C LEU A 585 7.01 11.50 2.83
N SER A 586 5.78 11.04 2.67
CA SER A 586 5.21 9.91 3.43
C SER A 586 5.27 8.55 2.71
N GLN A 587 5.90 8.49 1.54
CA GLN A 587 5.95 7.29 0.69
C GLN A 587 7.12 7.36 -0.29
N ALA A 588 7.58 6.21 -0.76
CA ALA A 588 8.76 6.09 -1.62
C ALA A 588 8.49 6.48 -3.09
N HIS A 589 7.21 6.64 -3.49
CA HIS A 589 6.80 6.89 -4.88
C HIS A 589 7.35 5.84 -5.88
N ASN A 590 7.49 4.60 -5.43
CA ASN A 590 7.81 3.43 -6.23
C ASN A 590 7.20 2.21 -5.54
N ILE A 591 6.40 1.44 -6.26
CA ILE A 591 5.64 0.32 -5.70
C ILE A 591 6.53 -0.72 -5.01
N LEU A 592 7.73 -1.01 -5.53
CA LEU A 592 8.61 -1.99 -4.91
C LEU A 592 9.19 -1.44 -3.61
N LEU A 593 9.66 -0.19 -3.63
CA LEU A 593 10.21 0.46 -2.44
C LEU A 593 9.14 0.71 -1.38
N ASP A 594 7.90 1.01 -1.75
CA ASP A 594 6.79 1.16 -0.80
C ASP A 594 6.51 -0.16 -0.06
N TYR A 595 6.44 -1.29 -0.78
CA TYR A 595 6.25 -2.60 -0.14
C TYR A 595 7.47 -3.00 0.69
N ALA A 596 8.68 -2.74 0.18
CA ALA A 596 9.94 -3.07 0.85
C ALA A 596 10.12 -2.27 2.15
N THR A 597 9.90 -0.97 2.13
CA THR A 597 10.08 -0.12 3.32
C THR A 597 8.99 -0.35 4.36
N ARG A 598 7.73 -0.58 3.97
CA ARG A 598 6.61 -0.74 4.92
C ARG A 598 6.50 -2.15 5.51
N MET A 599 6.88 -3.19 4.76
CA MET A 599 6.64 -4.60 5.10
C MET A 599 7.82 -5.53 4.80
N GLY A 600 8.98 -5.01 4.38
CA GLY A 600 10.18 -5.78 4.10
C GLY A 600 10.02 -6.76 2.93
N ILE A 601 10.87 -7.80 2.94
CA ILE A 601 10.84 -8.89 1.97
C ILE A 601 9.53 -9.68 2.04
N ALA A 602 8.94 -9.80 3.24
CA ALA A 602 7.62 -10.40 3.39
C ALA A 602 6.56 -9.61 2.60
N GLY A 603 6.61 -8.29 2.65
CA GLY A 603 5.78 -7.40 1.84
C GLY A 603 5.98 -7.61 0.34
N LEU A 604 7.23 -7.60 -0.12
CA LEU A 604 7.58 -7.83 -1.53
C LEU A 604 7.03 -9.17 -2.04
N THR A 605 7.18 -10.23 -1.25
CA THR A 605 6.65 -11.56 -1.61
C THR A 605 5.12 -11.58 -1.65
N ALA A 606 4.44 -10.89 -0.72
CA ALA A 606 2.99 -10.75 -0.74
C ALA A 606 2.50 -10.00 -1.99
N GLY A 607 3.15 -8.88 -2.33
CA GLY A 607 2.87 -8.11 -3.54
C GLY A 607 3.08 -8.94 -4.80
N ALA A 608 4.21 -9.65 -4.92
CA ALA A 608 4.50 -10.51 -6.05
C ALA A 608 3.48 -11.66 -6.19
N TRP A 609 3.12 -12.32 -5.08
CA TRP A 609 2.12 -13.39 -5.09
C TRP A 609 0.73 -12.88 -5.47
N LEU A 610 0.30 -11.72 -4.96
CA LEU A 610 -0.93 -11.05 -5.39
C LEU A 610 -0.96 -10.84 -6.91
N GLN A 611 0.14 -10.35 -7.50
CA GLN A 611 0.22 -10.13 -8.94
C GLN A 611 0.17 -11.44 -9.73
N VAL A 612 0.97 -12.44 -9.35
CA VAL A 612 0.97 -13.75 -10.02
C VAL A 612 -0.42 -14.40 -9.94
N ALA A 613 -1.06 -14.37 -8.77
CA ALA A 613 -2.40 -14.93 -8.57
C ALA A 613 -3.47 -14.19 -9.38
N PHE A 614 -3.39 -12.86 -9.44
CA PHE A 614 -4.28 -12.04 -10.27
C PHE A 614 -4.17 -12.42 -11.75
N TRP A 615 -2.96 -12.39 -12.32
CA TRP A 615 -2.76 -12.65 -13.74
C TRP A 615 -3.09 -14.10 -14.12
N ALA A 616 -2.81 -15.06 -13.24
CA ALA A 616 -3.21 -16.46 -13.44
C ALA A 616 -4.73 -16.64 -13.56
N LEU A 617 -5.52 -15.86 -12.83
CA LEU A 617 -6.98 -15.87 -12.91
C LEU A 617 -7.53 -15.00 -14.05
N ALA A 618 -6.90 -13.86 -14.33
CA ALA A 618 -7.41 -12.88 -15.27
C ALA A 618 -7.12 -13.24 -16.74
N LEU A 619 -5.94 -13.79 -17.05
CA LEU A 619 -5.53 -14.08 -18.43
C LEU A 619 -6.47 -15.02 -19.20
N PRO A 620 -7.01 -16.10 -18.60
CA PRO A 620 -8.00 -16.94 -19.29
C PRO A 620 -9.29 -16.17 -19.65
N LEU A 621 -9.68 -15.17 -18.85
CA LEU A 621 -10.93 -14.41 -19.04
C LEU A 621 -10.93 -13.56 -20.32
N ARG A 622 -9.77 -13.33 -20.95
CA ARG A 622 -9.71 -12.67 -22.27
C ARG A 622 -10.44 -13.46 -23.37
N ARG A 623 -10.75 -14.74 -23.12
CA ARG A 623 -11.43 -15.66 -24.04
C ARG A 623 -12.89 -15.93 -23.67
N LEU A 624 -13.47 -15.18 -22.73
CA LEU A 624 -14.89 -15.29 -22.40
C LEU A 624 -15.76 -15.13 -23.65
N THR A 625 -16.81 -15.94 -23.77
CA THR A 625 -17.78 -15.89 -24.88
C THR A 625 -18.71 -14.69 -24.75
N ASP A 626 -19.13 -14.36 -23.53
CA ASP A 626 -19.88 -13.16 -23.23
C ASP A 626 -19.04 -11.90 -23.49
N SER A 627 -19.40 -11.15 -24.53
CA SER A 627 -18.65 -9.98 -24.98
C SER A 627 -18.60 -8.86 -23.93
N ASP A 628 -19.65 -8.66 -23.15
CA ASP A 628 -19.69 -7.61 -22.11
C ASP A 628 -18.76 -8.00 -20.95
N LEU A 629 -18.83 -9.25 -20.48
CA LEU A 629 -17.96 -9.73 -19.40
C LEU A 629 -16.49 -9.83 -19.84
N ARG A 630 -16.25 -10.21 -21.11
CA ARG A 630 -14.92 -10.17 -21.72
C ARG A 630 -14.36 -8.75 -21.75
N ALA A 631 -15.17 -7.77 -22.15
CA ALA A 631 -14.77 -6.37 -22.16
C ALA A 631 -14.40 -5.87 -20.75
N LEU A 632 -15.20 -6.23 -19.74
CA LEU A 632 -14.89 -5.94 -18.35
C LEU A 632 -13.55 -6.58 -17.92
N ALA A 633 -13.34 -7.86 -18.21
CA ALA A 633 -12.09 -8.56 -17.88
C ALA A 633 -10.86 -7.88 -18.51
N LEU A 634 -10.94 -7.50 -19.79
CA LEU A 634 -9.89 -6.76 -20.50
C LEU A 634 -9.61 -5.40 -19.83
N GLY A 635 -10.67 -4.68 -19.48
CA GLY A 635 -10.58 -3.41 -18.76
C GLY A 635 -9.91 -3.52 -17.39
N LEU A 636 -10.27 -4.55 -16.61
CA LEU A 636 -9.67 -4.82 -15.29
C LEU A 636 -8.19 -5.20 -15.38
N MET A 637 -7.79 -5.96 -16.41
CA MET A 637 -6.37 -6.22 -16.69
C MET A 637 -5.64 -4.93 -17.07
N GLY A 638 -6.23 -4.06 -17.90
CA GLY A 638 -5.66 -2.74 -18.21
C GLY A 638 -5.54 -1.85 -16.96
N SER A 639 -6.53 -1.89 -16.06
CA SER A 639 -6.49 -1.20 -14.77
C SER A 639 -5.31 -1.66 -13.91
N MET A 640 -5.05 -2.97 -13.85
CA MET A 640 -3.90 -3.55 -13.15
C MET A 640 -2.57 -3.15 -13.81
N VAL A 641 -2.52 -3.06 -15.14
CA VAL A 641 -1.32 -2.54 -15.84
C VAL A 641 -1.07 -1.07 -15.49
N ASN A 642 -2.11 -0.23 -15.46
CA ASN A 642 -1.93 1.16 -14.99
C ASN A 642 -1.43 1.21 -13.55
N PHE A 643 -1.97 0.37 -12.65
CA PHE A 643 -1.51 0.25 -11.27
C PHE A 643 -0.01 -0.06 -11.18
N LEU A 644 0.48 -1.02 -11.98
CA LEU A 644 1.90 -1.37 -12.02
C LEU A 644 2.75 -0.27 -12.67
N ALA A 645 2.38 0.17 -13.87
CA ALA A 645 3.14 1.12 -14.67
C ALA A 645 3.27 2.50 -14.00
N HIS A 646 2.15 3.08 -13.56
CA HIS A 646 2.18 4.35 -12.84
C HIS A 646 2.85 4.18 -11.46
N GLY A 647 2.63 3.02 -10.82
CA GLY A 647 3.24 2.69 -9.54
C GLY A 647 4.77 2.61 -9.52
N LEU A 648 5.43 2.44 -10.67
CA LEU A 648 6.90 2.50 -10.74
C LEU A 648 7.46 3.90 -10.43
N VAL A 649 6.61 4.92 -10.59
CA VAL A 649 6.97 6.33 -10.50
C VAL A 649 5.92 7.13 -9.73
N ASP A 650 5.12 6.54 -8.85
CA ASP A 650 4.25 7.28 -7.92
C ASP A 650 3.62 6.33 -6.89
N ALA A 651 2.77 6.86 -6.01
CA ALA A 651 1.93 6.10 -5.09
C ALA A 651 1.13 5.05 -5.87
N SER A 652 1.36 3.76 -5.66
CA SER A 652 0.53 2.74 -6.30
C SER A 652 -0.65 2.32 -5.44
N TYR A 653 -0.38 1.86 -4.22
CA TYR A 653 -1.38 1.17 -3.40
C TYR A 653 -1.79 1.95 -2.15
N PHE A 654 -0.83 2.60 -1.47
CA PHE A 654 -1.01 3.15 -0.11
C PHE A 654 -1.76 4.50 -0.06
N LEU A 655 -2.83 4.63 -0.86
CA LEU A 655 -3.85 5.67 -0.76
C LEU A 655 -5.24 4.99 -0.77
N ILE A 656 -6.18 5.50 0.03
CA ILE A 656 -7.40 4.75 0.41
C ILE A 656 -8.20 4.34 -0.84
N ASP A 657 -8.46 5.30 -1.71
CA ASP A 657 -9.15 5.08 -2.98
C ASP A 657 -8.43 4.05 -3.86
N LEU A 658 -7.10 4.11 -3.95
CA LEU A 658 -6.31 3.19 -4.76
C LEU A 658 -6.33 1.76 -4.21
N ALA A 659 -6.31 1.59 -2.88
CA ALA A 659 -6.46 0.30 -2.22
C ALA A 659 -7.86 -0.30 -2.49
N PHE A 660 -8.92 0.51 -2.41
CA PHE A 660 -10.27 0.08 -2.77
C PHE A 660 -10.38 -0.33 -4.25
N VAL A 661 -9.79 0.44 -5.18
CA VAL A 661 -9.77 0.09 -6.61
C VAL A 661 -8.99 -1.20 -6.87
N PHE A 662 -7.86 -1.40 -6.18
CA PHE A 662 -7.08 -2.62 -6.29
C PHE A 662 -7.91 -3.84 -5.86
N PHE A 663 -8.52 -3.81 -4.68
CA PHE A 663 -9.34 -4.91 -4.18
C PHE A 663 -10.67 -5.09 -4.91
N LEU A 664 -11.27 -4.02 -5.44
CA LEU A 664 -12.39 -4.11 -6.38
C LEU A 664 -11.99 -4.92 -7.61
N THR A 665 -10.83 -4.61 -8.18
CA THR A 665 -10.29 -5.29 -9.36
C THR A 665 -10.05 -6.77 -9.10
N LEU A 666 -9.44 -7.11 -7.96
CA LEU A 666 -9.27 -8.50 -7.52
C LEU A 666 -10.61 -9.22 -7.34
N GLY A 667 -11.59 -8.57 -6.69
CA GLY A 667 -12.90 -9.14 -6.40
C GLY A 667 -13.71 -9.43 -7.65
N LEU A 668 -13.70 -8.49 -8.61
CA LEU A 668 -14.40 -8.64 -9.89
C LEU A 668 -13.82 -9.74 -10.77
N VAL A 669 -12.49 -9.83 -10.89
CA VAL A 669 -11.84 -10.96 -11.60
C VAL A 669 -12.20 -12.28 -10.95
N GLN A 670 -12.17 -12.32 -9.62
CA GLN A 670 -12.46 -13.53 -8.88
C GLN A 670 -13.93 -13.98 -9.01
N TRP A 671 -14.87 -13.04 -9.16
CA TRP A 671 -16.27 -13.31 -9.50
C TRP A 671 -16.41 -13.83 -10.94
N LEU A 672 -15.77 -13.17 -11.92
CA LEU A 672 -15.81 -13.56 -13.33
C LEU A 672 -15.29 -14.98 -13.57
N THR A 673 -14.23 -15.39 -12.85
CA THR A 673 -13.72 -16.76 -12.95
C THR A 673 -14.73 -17.79 -12.49
N ARG A 674 -15.50 -17.50 -11.42
CA ARG A 674 -16.50 -18.42 -10.89
C ARG A 674 -17.74 -18.53 -11.77
N SER A 675 -18.25 -17.41 -12.26
CA SER A 675 -19.41 -17.44 -13.15
C SER A 675 -19.12 -18.26 -14.40
N ASN A 676 -17.88 -18.19 -14.91
CA ASN A 676 -17.47 -18.98 -16.07
C ASN A 676 -17.30 -20.47 -15.76
N THR A 677 -16.91 -20.88 -14.55
CA THR A 677 -16.88 -22.31 -14.19
C THR A 677 -18.30 -22.87 -14.03
N ASP A 678 -19.20 -22.10 -13.41
CA ASP A 678 -20.58 -22.52 -13.20
C ASP A 678 -21.31 -22.69 -14.56
N GLU A 679 -21.07 -21.81 -15.53
CA GLU A 679 -21.62 -21.93 -16.90
C GLU A 679 -21.05 -23.11 -17.70
N LEU A 680 -19.86 -23.62 -17.37
CA LEU A 680 -19.26 -24.79 -18.05
C LEU A 680 -19.71 -26.13 -17.45
N GLU A 681 -20.21 -26.12 -16.21
CA GLU A 681 -20.73 -27.30 -15.51
C GLU A 681 -22.24 -27.51 -15.72
N THR A 682 -22.97 -26.48 -16.16
CA THR A 682 -24.39 -26.54 -16.60
C THR A 682 -24.50 -26.81 -18.09
#